data_AF-A0A821XUR4-F1
#
_entry.id   AF-A0A821XUR4-F1
#
_cell.length_a   1.000
_cell.length_b   1.000
_cell.length_c   1.000
_cell.angle_alpha   90.00
_cell.angle_beta   90.00
_cell.angle_gamma   90.00
#
_symmetry.space_group_name_H-M   'P 1'
#
loop_
_entity.id
_entity.type
_entity.pdbx_description
1 polymer ?
#
loop_
_entity_poly.entity_id
_entity_poly.type
_entity_poly.pdbx_seq_one_letter_code
_entity_poly.pdbx_strand_id
1 'polypeptide(L)'
;MHKTGATRHKKFLKAEKSKTKLKGKKDPELPKGTNVTKTNFKVKKIVIKEQLKKHVQSEALSTRKLNVKELLSRLNHFNATSRTDALDGLKEIINSNPEILEQSLGPVIQGVSSLILNVEKAVRHSALKVIHLVLSNVITEKIEPFFDIMSTYLRSAMTHIDSRIQEDSLLFLDILLLCAPEKAAQDFHKIIPNFLDMISKLRTDAKPGRTLTVNLNSQITSVKWRVKVLNRLKDFLQKFAEYNNIFKLEKSNQTKIQTFNKDGPNYYPLFNPIHISPCVVSCFSSKTSENVLQIDEIEKFREYVETLMPLLFETWLEASPNLKSDRNMETVVNEDAALLMKHLLEVITTIWDIVKYYNEKAPSSKIKNLFCQKYKSLFTQNICNSFPYVTNVRSKQAKNADNTEDVITDPKLVTENLQICYLFIVLNPHINIKHEGKTITSVLHYIEKMFGKSDENINRRMLKILHTTFSKEVTGWTKNTSVMDTLFQKIISFYLQNEGTDVFKQQIFSLLCQIALNDKLSHLHSNVLYEQWLKNLPNILLGDSLSVQTVDILHKFAVTKNNLFNSVLKPKLLSIIGNLPKIMIKDCTSNSDYHKLLSLLYWIKPWDTESLNLLENQLMQSQYRGDHGKYIFDTLRLKSGGIL
;
A
#
# COMPACT_ATOMS: atom_id res chain seq x y z
N MET A 1 72.54 -33.46 72.98
CA MET A 1 71.74 -34.68 73.19
C MET A 1 70.38 -34.52 72.50
N HIS A 2 70.19 -35.13 71.32
CA HIS A 2 68.90 -35.11 70.62
C HIS A 2 67.88 -35.98 71.38
N LYS A 3 66.82 -35.37 71.90
CA LYS A 3 65.65 -36.10 72.43
C LYS A 3 64.93 -36.74 71.24
N THR A 4 65.04 -38.06 71.11
CA THR A 4 64.26 -38.83 70.14
C THR A 4 62.77 -38.66 70.46
N GLY A 5 62.07 -37.93 69.61
CA GLY A 5 60.63 -37.76 69.70
C GLY A 5 59.93 -39.12 69.66
N ALA A 6 58.85 -39.28 70.44
CA ALA A 6 58.08 -40.52 70.48
C ALA A 6 57.76 -41.01 69.05
N THR A 7 58.11 -42.26 68.76
CA THR A 7 57.89 -42.89 67.47
C THR A 7 56.40 -42.83 67.09
N ARG A 8 56.11 -42.79 65.79
CA ARG A 8 54.74 -42.70 65.24
C ARG A 8 53.78 -43.72 65.86
N HIS A 9 54.28 -44.92 66.14
CA HIS A 9 53.54 -45.99 66.82
C HIS A 9 53.19 -45.65 68.29
N LYS A 10 54.12 -45.07 69.06
CA LYS A 10 53.84 -44.62 70.44
C LYS A 10 52.84 -43.47 70.48
N LYS A 11 52.85 -42.57 69.49
CA LYS A 11 51.84 -41.50 69.36
C LYS A 11 50.46 -42.07 69.01
N PHE A 12 50.40 -43.08 68.14
CA PHE A 12 49.16 -43.79 67.80
C PHE A 12 48.55 -44.49 69.02
N LEU A 13 49.33 -45.28 69.76
CA LEU A 13 48.87 -45.95 70.99
C LEU A 13 48.36 -44.97 72.06
N LYS A 14 49.00 -43.79 72.17
CA LYS A 14 48.57 -42.75 73.12
C LYS A 14 47.26 -42.07 72.69
N ALA A 15 47.05 -41.89 71.39
CA ALA A 15 45.79 -41.36 70.84
C ALA A 15 44.65 -42.38 70.96
N GLU A 16 44.93 -43.66 70.71
CA GLU A 16 43.95 -44.77 70.80
C GLU A 16 43.40 -44.93 72.23
N LYS A 17 44.23 -44.68 73.25
CA LYS A 17 43.85 -44.73 74.67
C LYS A 17 43.35 -43.39 75.24
N SER A 18 43.26 -42.35 74.41
CA SER A 18 42.85 -41.03 74.90
C SER A 18 41.33 -40.99 75.09
N LYS A 19 40.88 -40.91 76.34
CA LYS A 19 39.46 -40.75 76.69
C LYS A 19 39.05 -39.29 76.47
N THR A 20 37.92 -39.09 75.78
CA THR A 20 37.32 -37.77 75.55
C THR A 20 36.97 -37.12 76.89
N LYS A 21 37.45 -35.90 77.15
CA LYS A 21 37.19 -35.17 78.41
C LYS A 21 35.69 -34.82 78.53
N LEU A 22 35.13 -34.94 79.73
CA LEU A 22 33.77 -34.47 80.04
C LEU A 22 33.69 -32.96 79.76
N LYS A 23 32.82 -32.54 78.83
CA LYS A 23 32.51 -31.12 78.62
C LYS A 23 31.35 -30.74 79.54
N GLY A 24 31.60 -29.81 80.46
CA GLY A 24 30.61 -29.40 81.46
C GLY A 24 29.44 -28.58 80.90
N LYS A 25 28.25 -28.84 81.47
CA LYS A 25 27.03 -28.00 81.56
C LYS A 25 26.32 -27.48 80.30
N LYS A 26 26.79 -27.70 79.07
CA LYS A 26 26.07 -27.22 77.86
C LYS A 26 25.35 -28.27 77.02
N ASP A 27 25.62 -29.56 77.23
CA ASP A 27 24.86 -30.66 76.62
C ASP A 27 24.34 -31.58 77.74
N PRO A 28 23.01 -31.83 77.84
CA PRO A 28 22.43 -32.63 78.92
C PRO A 28 22.68 -34.14 78.76
N GLU A 29 23.15 -34.60 77.60
CA GLU A 29 23.41 -36.02 77.33
C GLU A 29 24.90 -36.35 77.42
N LEU A 30 25.23 -37.38 78.20
CA LEU A 30 26.58 -37.96 78.25
C LEU A 30 26.98 -38.46 76.85
N PRO A 31 28.24 -38.29 76.41
CA PRO A 31 28.71 -38.83 75.14
C PRO A 31 28.47 -40.34 75.11
N LYS A 32 27.79 -40.83 74.06
CA LYS A 32 27.54 -42.26 73.85
C LYS A 32 28.85 -43.05 73.92
N GLY A 33 28.81 -44.23 74.54
CA GLY A 33 29.98 -45.10 74.70
C GLY A 33 30.70 -45.37 73.38
N THR A 34 32.03 -45.53 73.43
CA THR A 34 32.89 -45.71 72.24
C THR A 34 32.58 -46.99 71.45
N ASN A 35 31.84 -47.93 72.05
CA ASN A 35 31.35 -49.17 71.45
C ASN A 35 29.94 -49.06 70.85
N VAL A 36 29.32 -47.87 70.83
CA VAL A 36 27.98 -47.68 70.27
C VAL A 36 28.04 -47.60 68.75
N THR A 37 27.57 -48.65 68.09
CA THR A 37 27.39 -48.66 66.63
C THR A 37 26.29 -47.69 66.23
N LYS A 38 26.62 -46.64 65.48
CA LYS A 38 25.65 -45.67 64.96
C LYS A 38 24.92 -46.28 63.75
N THR A 39 23.68 -46.70 63.93
CA THR A 39 22.81 -47.27 62.87
C THR A 39 22.08 -46.22 62.02
N ASN A 40 22.39 -44.94 62.18
CA ASN A 40 21.83 -43.87 61.37
C ASN A 40 22.57 -43.75 60.04
N PHE A 41 22.11 -44.46 59.01
CA PHE A 41 22.56 -44.26 57.65
C PHE A 41 21.49 -43.50 56.83
N LYS A 42 21.93 -42.52 56.04
CA LYS A 42 21.06 -41.78 55.11
C LYS A 42 21.34 -42.28 53.70
N VAL A 43 20.41 -43.02 53.11
CA VAL A 43 20.49 -43.42 51.70
C VAL A 43 19.81 -42.35 50.85
N LYS A 44 20.54 -41.74 49.92
CA LYS A 44 19.96 -40.88 48.88
C LYS A 44 19.84 -41.66 47.58
N LYS A 45 18.68 -41.62 46.95
CA LYS A 45 18.46 -42.26 45.65
C LYS A 45 19.31 -41.55 44.59
N ILE A 46 20.04 -42.33 43.79
CA ILE A 46 20.73 -41.81 42.59
C ILE A 46 19.65 -41.57 41.53
N VAL A 47 19.46 -40.31 41.14
CA VAL A 47 18.57 -39.94 40.03
C VAL A 47 19.43 -39.80 38.78
N ILE A 48 19.35 -40.79 37.90
CA ILE A 48 19.99 -40.75 36.58
C ILE A 48 19.11 -39.85 35.70
N LYS A 49 19.73 -38.91 34.98
CA LYS A 49 19.02 -38.10 33.99
C LYS A 49 18.53 -39.02 32.87
N GLU A 50 17.25 -38.96 32.52
CA GLU A 50 16.72 -39.71 31.38
C GLU A 50 17.42 -39.25 30.10
N GLN A 51 18.10 -40.17 29.40
CA GLN A 51 18.93 -39.81 28.24
C GLN A 51 18.19 -39.94 26.90
N LEU A 52 17.19 -40.84 26.77
CA LEU A 52 16.39 -41.03 25.55
C LEU A 52 15.01 -41.59 25.93
N LYS A 53 13.92 -40.89 25.57
CA LYS A 53 12.54 -41.42 25.71
C LYS A 53 12.16 -42.20 24.46
N LYS A 54 11.42 -43.30 24.62
CA LYS A 54 10.75 -43.96 23.48
C LYS A 54 9.57 -43.08 23.06
N HIS A 55 9.54 -42.64 21.81
CA HIS A 55 8.39 -41.92 21.26
C HIS A 55 7.17 -42.84 21.16
N VAL A 56 5.99 -42.27 21.39
CA VAL A 56 4.72 -42.95 21.13
C VAL A 56 4.54 -43.08 19.62
N GLN A 57 3.98 -44.20 19.13
CA GLN A 57 3.80 -44.46 17.68
C GLN A 57 3.00 -43.38 16.92
N SER A 58 2.24 -42.55 17.63
CA SER A 58 1.41 -41.48 17.07
C SER A 58 2.06 -40.08 17.08
N GLU A 59 3.29 -39.93 17.58
CA GLU A 59 3.97 -38.62 17.59
C GLU A 59 4.49 -38.26 16.19
N ALA A 60 4.27 -37.02 15.75
CA ALA A 60 4.88 -36.51 14.54
C ALA A 60 6.39 -36.28 14.77
N LEU A 61 7.21 -36.99 14.01
CA LEU A 61 8.66 -36.96 14.12
C LEU A 61 9.30 -36.48 12.82
N SER A 62 10.39 -35.73 12.96
CA SER A 62 11.29 -35.40 11.86
C SER A 62 12.06 -36.63 11.36
N THR A 63 12.77 -36.50 10.24
CA THR A 63 13.65 -37.56 9.71
C THR A 63 14.67 -38.05 10.73
N ARG A 64 15.10 -37.17 11.66
CA ARG A 64 16.04 -37.49 12.75
C ARG A 64 15.36 -38.01 14.02
N LYS A 65 14.07 -38.38 13.94
CA LYS A 65 13.24 -38.91 15.04
C LYS A 65 13.14 -37.95 16.23
N LEU A 66 13.01 -36.65 15.96
CA LEU A 66 12.80 -35.63 17.00
C LEU A 66 11.39 -35.06 16.88
N ASN A 67 10.74 -34.84 18.02
CA ASN A 67 9.45 -34.16 18.09
C ASN A 67 9.63 -32.62 18.13
N VAL A 68 8.52 -31.87 18.02
CA VAL A 68 8.54 -30.40 17.99
C VAL A 68 9.18 -29.81 19.25
N LYS A 69 8.91 -30.33 20.45
CA LYS A 69 9.47 -29.81 21.71
C LYS A 69 11.00 -29.96 21.75
N GLU A 70 11.51 -31.10 21.29
CA GLU A 70 12.94 -31.37 21.20
C GLU A 70 13.61 -30.46 20.17
N LEU A 71 12.99 -30.28 19.00
CA LEU A 71 13.48 -29.35 17.97
C LEU A 71 13.53 -27.91 18.50
N LEU A 72 12.48 -27.45 19.18
CA LEU A 72 12.44 -26.11 19.79
C LEU A 72 13.55 -25.92 20.83
N SER A 73 13.85 -26.94 21.63
CA SER A 73 14.98 -26.85 22.57
C SER A 73 16.34 -26.71 21.87
N ARG A 74 16.50 -27.33 20.70
CA ARG A 74 17.73 -27.27 19.89
C ARG A 74 17.90 -25.95 19.15
N LEU A 75 16.85 -25.14 19.00
CA LEU A 75 16.94 -23.79 18.43
C LEU A 75 17.88 -22.88 19.24
N ASN A 76 18.05 -23.14 20.54
CA ASN A 76 18.94 -22.38 21.42
C ASN A 76 20.33 -23.02 21.57
N HIS A 77 20.64 -24.06 20.81
CA HIS A 77 21.95 -24.71 20.88
C HIS A 77 23.06 -23.77 20.40
N PHE A 78 24.24 -23.83 21.00
CA PHE A 78 25.36 -22.92 20.67
C PHE A 78 25.85 -23.10 19.23
N ASN A 79 25.86 -24.35 18.74
CA ASN A 79 26.28 -24.69 17.38
C ASN A 79 25.22 -24.30 16.33
N ALA A 80 25.63 -23.52 15.34
CA ALA A 80 24.78 -23.05 14.25
C ALA A 80 24.20 -24.18 13.39
N THR A 81 24.98 -25.24 13.10
CA THR A 81 24.48 -26.36 12.30
C THR A 81 23.38 -27.13 13.03
N SER A 82 23.50 -27.28 14.35
CA SER A 82 22.45 -27.88 15.18
C SER A 82 21.16 -27.05 15.17
N ARG A 83 21.27 -25.71 15.13
CA ARG A 83 20.10 -24.82 15.00
C ARG A 83 19.46 -24.92 13.62
N THR A 84 20.25 -24.93 12.55
CA THR A 84 19.72 -25.08 11.18
C THR A 84 19.08 -26.44 10.98
N ASP A 85 19.70 -27.51 11.46
CA ASP A 85 19.14 -28.87 11.41
C ASP A 85 17.80 -28.95 12.17
N ALA A 86 17.68 -28.25 13.30
CA ALA A 86 16.43 -28.20 14.05
C ALA A 86 15.33 -27.43 13.29
N LEU A 87 15.68 -26.35 12.60
CA LEU A 87 14.77 -25.62 11.71
C LEU A 87 14.35 -26.46 10.49
N ASP A 88 15.28 -27.24 9.92
CA ASP A 88 14.97 -28.17 8.84
C ASP A 88 14.01 -29.27 9.31
N GLY A 89 14.24 -29.84 10.49
CA GLY A 89 13.31 -30.78 11.12
C GLY A 89 11.93 -30.17 11.39
N LEU A 90 11.84 -28.89 11.78
CA LEU A 90 10.55 -28.20 11.92
C LEU A 90 9.83 -28.06 10.57
N LYS A 91 10.55 -27.72 9.48
CA LYS A 91 9.95 -27.65 8.13
C LYS A 91 9.39 -29.00 7.69
N GLU A 92 10.15 -30.08 7.90
CA GLU A 92 9.71 -31.44 7.56
C GLU A 92 8.42 -31.82 8.29
N ILE A 93 8.37 -31.58 9.60
CA ILE A 93 7.20 -31.91 10.42
C ILE A 93 5.99 -31.07 10.00
N ILE A 94 6.14 -29.77 9.80
CA ILE A 94 5.04 -28.87 9.43
C ILE A 94 4.47 -29.26 8.06
N ASN A 95 5.32 -29.59 7.08
CA ASN A 95 4.86 -30.05 5.77
C ASN A 95 4.12 -31.39 5.83
N SER A 96 4.56 -32.30 6.71
CA SER A 96 3.99 -33.64 6.80
C SER A 96 2.73 -33.69 7.67
N ASN A 97 2.67 -32.87 8.71
CA ASN A 97 1.58 -32.85 9.70
C ASN A 97 1.25 -31.39 10.11
N PRO A 98 0.55 -30.61 9.27
CA PRO A 98 0.22 -29.21 9.58
C PRO A 98 -0.58 -29.03 10.88
N GLU A 99 -1.39 -30.02 11.26
CA GLU A 99 -2.22 -30.01 12.47
C GLU A 99 -1.42 -29.80 13.78
N ILE A 100 -0.13 -30.15 13.78
CA ILE A 100 0.73 -29.96 14.96
C ILE A 100 0.91 -28.48 15.33
N LEU A 101 0.74 -27.58 14.36
CA LEU A 101 0.78 -26.15 14.59
C LEU A 101 -0.37 -25.72 15.50
N GLU A 102 -1.54 -26.33 15.43
CA GLU A 102 -2.65 -25.96 16.31
C GLU A 102 -2.33 -26.15 17.79
N GLN A 103 -1.48 -27.11 18.12
CA GLN A 103 -1.08 -27.43 19.49
C GLN A 103 0.15 -26.65 19.96
N SER A 104 0.98 -26.16 19.04
CA SER A 104 2.32 -25.64 19.34
C SER A 104 2.68 -24.31 18.67
N LEU A 105 1.69 -23.60 18.09
CA LEU A 105 1.90 -22.38 17.32
C LEU A 105 2.68 -21.31 18.08
N GLY A 106 2.25 -20.98 19.31
CA GLY A 106 2.88 -19.95 20.14
C GLY A 106 4.38 -20.22 20.39
N PRO A 107 4.75 -21.39 20.96
CA PRO A 107 6.16 -21.76 21.13
C PRO A 107 6.97 -21.79 19.84
N VAL A 108 6.38 -22.24 18.74
CA VAL A 108 7.05 -22.26 17.42
C VAL A 108 7.31 -20.84 16.92
N ILE A 109 6.30 -19.97 16.92
CA ILE A 109 6.46 -18.56 16.51
C ILE A 109 7.51 -17.88 17.39
N GLN A 110 7.40 -17.99 18.73
CA GLN A 110 8.36 -17.37 19.65
C GLN A 110 9.79 -17.85 19.40
N GLY A 111 10.00 -19.17 19.31
CA GLY A 111 11.33 -19.75 19.14
C GLY A 111 11.93 -19.39 17.80
N VAL A 112 11.17 -19.48 16.71
CA VAL A 112 11.68 -19.23 15.36
C VAL A 112 11.87 -17.74 15.09
N SER A 113 10.94 -16.86 15.52
CA SER A 113 11.07 -15.41 15.35
C SER A 113 12.30 -14.84 16.07
N SER A 114 12.67 -15.39 17.22
CA SER A 114 13.89 -14.96 17.92
C SER A 114 15.18 -15.19 17.12
N LEU A 115 15.19 -16.17 16.21
CA LEU A 115 16.36 -16.51 15.42
C LEU A 115 16.60 -15.55 14.25
N ILE A 116 15.69 -14.61 13.99
CA ILE A 116 15.93 -13.50 13.06
C ILE A 116 17.07 -12.60 13.54
N LEU A 117 17.31 -12.55 14.86
CA LEU A 117 18.44 -11.82 15.45
C LEU A 117 19.73 -12.66 15.53
N ASN A 118 19.76 -13.86 14.96
CA ASN A 118 20.95 -14.71 15.04
C ASN A 118 22.11 -14.10 14.23
N VAL A 119 23.33 -14.24 14.73
CA VAL A 119 24.55 -13.74 14.05
C VAL A 119 24.78 -14.46 12.71
N GLU A 120 24.41 -15.74 12.62
CA GLU A 120 24.66 -16.57 11.45
C GLU A 120 23.57 -16.42 10.38
N LYS A 121 23.96 -16.03 9.17
CA LYS A 121 23.04 -15.83 8.02
C LYS A 121 22.24 -17.10 7.71
N ALA A 122 22.89 -18.27 7.74
CA ALA A 122 22.23 -19.55 7.45
C ALA A 122 21.08 -19.86 8.43
N VAL A 123 21.24 -19.52 9.71
CA VAL A 123 20.21 -19.71 10.73
C VAL A 123 19.04 -18.75 10.48
N ARG A 124 19.32 -17.46 10.24
CA ARG A 124 18.29 -16.45 9.92
C ARG A 124 17.47 -16.85 8.69
N HIS A 125 18.14 -17.24 7.61
CA HIS A 125 17.49 -17.63 6.36
C HIS A 125 16.67 -18.91 6.50
N SER A 126 17.13 -19.90 7.29
CA SER A 126 16.31 -21.09 7.57
C SER A 126 15.11 -20.75 8.45
N ALA A 127 15.25 -19.82 9.41
CA ALA A 127 14.16 -19.34 10.25
C ALA A 127 13.08 -18.59 9.44
N LEU A 128 13.49 -17.72 8.50
CA LEU A 128 12.58 -17.05 7.57
C LEU A 128 11.75 -18.07 6.76
N LYS A 129 12.38 -19.14 6.26
CA LYS A 129 11.67 -20.21 5.55
C LYS A 129 10.64 -20.92 6.43
N VAL A 130 10.98 -21.20 7.70
CA VAL A 130 10.05 -21.79 8.67
C VAL A 130 8.89 -20.84 8.95
N ILE A 131 9.15 -19.55 9.18
CA ILE A 131 8.09 -18.55 9.44
C ILE A 131 7.15 -18.46 8.24
N HIS A 132 7.69 -18.35 7.03
CA HIS A 132 6.86 -18.32 5.82
C HIS A 132 5.98 -19.57 5.71
N LEU A 133 6.54 -20.75 6.02
CA LEU A 133 5.79 -22.00 6.01
C LEU A 133 4.70 -22.05 7.08
N VAL A 134 4.97 -21.57 8.30
CA VAL A 134 3.98 -21.48 9.38
C VAL A 134 2.84 -20.56 8.98
N LEU A 135 3.15 -19.36 8.49
CA LEU A 135 2.13 -18.37 8.12
C LEU A 135 1.32 -18.77 6.89
N SER A 136 1.87 -19.63 6.01
CA SER A 136 1.16 -20.14 4.84
C SER A 136 0.19 -21.28 5.17
N ASN A 137 0.39 -21.99 6.29
CA ASN A 137 -0.42 -23.14 6.70
C ASN A 137 -1.44 -22.83 7.80
N VAL A 138 -1.45 -21.61 8.35
CA VAL A 138 -2.32 -21.21 9.47
C VAL A 138 -3.20 -20.06 9.04
N ILE A 139 -4.49 -20.14 9.36
CA ILE A 139 -5.45 -19.06 9.11
C ILE A 139 -5.10 -17.79 9.91
N THR A 140 -5.34 -16.63 9.32
CA THR A 140 -4.93 -15.32 9.85
C THR A 140 -5.46 -15.07 11.28
N GLU A 141 -6.66 -15.56 11.60
CA GLU A 141 -7.29 -15.41 12.92
C GLU A 141 -6.53 -16.12 14.03
N LYS A 142 -5.89 -17.26 13.72
CA LYS A 142 -5.06 -18.01 14.69
C LYS A 142 -3.68 -17.39 14.86
N ILE A 143 -3.20 -16.62 13.88
CA ILE A 143 -1.91 -15.91 13.94
C ILE A 143 -2.02 -14.64 14.79
N GLU A 144 -3.19 -14.00 14.80
CA GLU A 144 -3.44 -12.72 15.47
C GLU A 144 -2.87 -12.61 16.90
N PRO A 145 -3.09 -13.58 17.82
CA PRO A 145 -2.58 -13.48 19.19
C PRO A 145 -1.04 -13.44 19.29
N PHE A 146 -0.34 -13.92 18.26
CA PHE A 146 1.12 -14.04 18.22
C PHE A 146 1.78 -13.02 17.31
N PHE A 147 1.01 -12.17 16.61
CA PHE A 147 1.56 -11.21 15.67
C PHE A 147 2.49 -10.19 16.33
N ASP A 148 2.16 -9.73 17.54
CA ASP A 148 2.98 -8.74 18.27
C ASP A 148 4.39 -9.27 18.61
N ILE A 149 4.55 -10.60 18.77
CA ILE A 149 5.86 -11.26 18.92
C ILE A 149 6.69 -11.07 17.65
N MET A 150 6.12 -11.41 16.50
CA MET A 150 6.78 -11.28 15.19
C MET A 150 7.12 -9.82 14.90
N SER A 151 6.16 -8.92 15.11
CA SER A 151 6.33 -7.46 14.95
C SER A 151 7.45 -6.93 15.84
N THR A 152 7.55 -7.39 17.10
CA THR A 152 8.62 -6.97 18.01
C THR A 152 10.00 -7.44 17.54
N TYR A 153 10.15 -8.71 17.16
CA TYR A 153 11.42 -9.22 16.62
C TYR A 153 11.80 -8.55 15.30
N LEU A 154 10.82 -8.25 14.43
CA LEU A 154 11.04 -7.47 13.21
C LEU A 154 11.61 -6.09 13.56
N ARG A 155 10.94 -5.33 14.42
CA ARG A 155 11.37 -3.97 14.81
C ARG A 155 12.75 -3.97 15.44
N SER A 156 13.04 -4.95 16.30
CA SER A 156 14.38 -5.15 16.86
C SER A 156 15.43 -5.49 15.79
N ALA A 157 15.09 -6.26 14.77
CA ALA A 157 16.00 -6.61 13.68
C ALA A 157 16.29 -5.42 12.76
N MET A 158 15.26 -4.62 12.44
CA MET A 158 15.40 -3.40 11.62
C MET A 158 16.29 -2.34 12.26
N THR A 159 16.33 -2.29 13.60
CA THR A 159 17.13 -1.34 14.38
C THR A 159 18.41 -1.96 14.95
N HIS A 160 18.75 -3.19 14.53
CA HIS A 160 19.89 -3.93 15.06
C HIS A 160 21.24 -3.27 14.69
N ILE A 161 22.26 -3.36 15.55
CA ILE A 161 23.57 -2.73 15.29
C ILE A 161 24.32 -3.33 14.09
N ASP A 162 24.12 -4.63 13.82
CA ASP A 162 24.68 -5.34 12.66
C ASP A 162 23.82 -5.10 11.41
N SER A 163 24.40 -4.47 10.40
CA SER A 163 23.74 -4.17 9.12
C SER A 163 23.27 -5.41 8.37
N ARG A 164 23.91 -6.58 8.56
CA ARG A 164 23.50 -7.83 7.92
C ARG A 164 22.18 -8.36 8.49
N ILE A 165 21.93 -8.11 9.78
CA ILE A 165 20.66 -8.44 10.43
C ILE A 165 19.58 -7.44 9.99
N GLN A 166 19.92 -6.15 9.89
CA GLN A 166 19.01 -5.14 9.32
C GLN A 166 18.59 -5.51 7.89
N GLU A 167 19.52 -5.96 7.04
CA GLU A 167 19.21 -6.37 5.66
C GLU A 167 18.25 -7.57 5.63
N ASP A 168 18.54 -8.63 6.39
CA ASP A 168 17.68 -9.81 6.45
C ASP A 168 16.31 -9.53 7.12
N SER A 169 16.20 -8.46 7.93
CA SER A 169 14.93 -8.03 8.52
C SER A 169 13.92 -7.57 7.45
N LEU A 170 14.39 -7.03 6.32
CA LEU A 170 13.51 -6.66 5.21
C LEU A 170 12.87 -7.89 4.57
N LEU A 171 13.59 -9.03 4.52
CA LEU A 171 13.02 -10.30 4.07
C LEU A 171 11.95 -10.82 5.03
N PHE A 172 12.12 -10.57 6.34
CA PHE A 172 11.10 -10.90 7.33
C PHE A 172 9.85 -10.04 7.12
N LEU A 173 10.02 -8.74 6.88
CA LEU A 173 8.92 -7.85 6.54
C LEU A 173 8.18 -8.32 5.29
N ASP A 174 8.90 -8.72 4.23
CA ASP A 174 8.30 -9.22 2.99
C ASP A 174 7.37 -10.41 3.24
N ILE A 175 7.78 -11.35 4.11
CA ILE A 175 6.96 -12.49 4.52
C ILE A 175 5.69 -12.03 5.25
N LEU A 176 5.80 -11.06 6.16
CA LEU A 176 4.65 -10.54 6.91
C LEU A 176 3.68 -9.78 6.00
N LEU A 177 4.17 -9.01 5.02
CA LEU A 177 3.33 -8.32 4.04
C LEU A 177 2.65 -9.26 3.06
N LEU A 178 3.27 -10.41 2.79
CA LEU A 178 2.69 -11.45 1.95
C LEU A 178 1.61 -12.25 2.69
N CYS A 179 1.90 -12.69 3.91
CA CYS A 179 1.05 -13.68 4.61
C CYS A 179 0.05 -13.04 5.60
N ALA A 180 0.38 -11.87 6.17
CA ALA A 180 -0.46 -11.19 7.17
C ALA A 180 -0.53 -9.66 6.92
N PRO A 181 -0.90 -9.21 5.71
CA PRO A 181 -0.86 -7.79 5.32
C PRO A 181 -1.70 -6.88 6.22
N GLU A 182 -2.89 -7.33 6.63
CA GLU A 182 -3.79 -6.53 7.48
C GLU A 182 -3.18 -6.26 8.86
N LYS A 183 -2.55 -7.27 9.47
CA LYS A 183 -1.91 -7.13 10.78
C LYS A 183 -0.66 -6.26 10.71
N ALA A 184 0.13 -6.40 9.64
CA ALA A 184 1.25 -5.50 9.38
C ALA A 184 0.80 -4.04 9.22
N ALA A 185 -0.32 -3.80 8.52
CA ALA A 185 -0.91 -2.48 8.36
C ALA A 185 -1.46 -1.90 9.70
N GLN A 186 -2.01 -2.74 10.59
CA GLN A 186 -2.44 -2.30 11.92
C GLN A 186 -1.28 -1.79 12.78
N ASP A 187 -0.11 -2.40 12.65
CA ASP A 187 1.13 -1.97 13.32
C ASP A 187 1.86 -0.82 12.60
N PHE A 188 1.19 -0.10 11.68
CA PHE A 188 1.78 0.99 10.90
C PHE A 188 2.61 1.97 11.73
N HIS A 189 2.02 2.53 12.78
CA HIS A 189 2.68 3.51 13.65
C HIS A 189 3.85 2.93 14.47
N LYS A 190 3.91 1.61 14.67
CA LYS A 190 5.02 0.93 15.34
C LYS A 190 6.19 0.64 14.38
N ILE A 191 5.89 0.33 13.11
CA ILE A 191 6.87 -0.12 12.12
C ILE A 191 7.48 1.05 11.34
N ILE A 192 6.68 2.07 10.97
CA ILE A 192 7.14 3.21 10.15
C ILE A 192 8.37 3.95 10.71
N PRO A 193 8.56 4.13 12.03
CA PRO A 193 9.75 4.82 12.54
C PRO A 193 11.04 4.07 12.25
N ASN A 194 11.00 2.72 12.22
CA ASN A 194 12.20 1.91 11.99
C ASN A 194 12.72 2.09 10.56
N PHE A 195 11.85 2.35 9.58
CA PHE A 195 12.28 2.72 8.23
C PHE A 195 13.09 4.02 8.22
N LEU A 196 12.70 5.00 9.05
CA LEU A 196 13.44 6.25 9.20
C LEU A 196 14.84 5.99 9.76
N ASP A 197 14.96 5.09 10.74
CA ASP A 197 16.23 4.67 11.33
C ASP A 197 17.14 3.89 10.37
N MET A 198 16.56 3.14 9.43
CA MET A 198 17.34 2.42 8.41
C MET A 198 17.95 3.36 7.35
N ILE A 199 17.28 4.46 7.01
CA ILE A 199 17.77 5.43 6.00
C ILE A 199 18.55 6.61 6.61
N SER A 200 18.46 6.82 7.93
CA SER A 200 19.02 8.01 8.57
C SER A 200 19.36 7.79 10.05
N LYS A 201 20.27 8.61 10.59
CA LYS A 201 20.65 8.67 12.01
C LYS A 201 20.23 10.00 12.61
N LEU A 202 19.96 10.00 13.91
CA LEU A 202 19.72 11.24 14.65
C LEU A 202 21.03 12.05 14.75
N ARG A 203 20.97 13.35 14.48
CA ARG A 203 22.11 14.25 14.65
C ARG A 203 22.39 14.42 16.15
N THR A 204 23.66 14.36 16.52
CA THR A 204 24.13 14.62 17.89
C THR A 204 24.39 16.11 18.16
N ASP A 205 24.29 16.95 17.12
CA ASP A 205 24.62 18.38 17.18
C ASP A 205 23.46 19.23 17.71
N ALA A 206 23.73 20.49 18.06
CA ALA A 206 22.79 21.43 18.67
C ALA A 206 21.49 21.73 17.87
N LYS A 207 21.33 21.23 16.65
CA LYS A 207 20.09 21.31 15.86
C LYS A 207 19.41 19.94 15.80
N PRO A 208 18.19 19.78 16.33
CA PRO A 208 17.45 18.54 16.21
C PRO A 208 17.17 18.26 14.73
N GLY A 209 17.52 17.06 14.26
CA GLY A 209 17.38 16.66 12.87
C GLY A 209 17.98 15.29 12.62
N ARG A 210 17.77 14.77 11.41
CA ARG A 210 18.33 13.49 10.97
C ARG A 210 19.32 13.72 9.82
N THR A 211 20.29 12.83 9.67
CA THR A 211 21.21 12.78 8.52
C THR A 211 21.15 11.40 7.90
N LEU A 212 21.34 11.30 6.58
CA LEU A 212 21.37 10.01 5.91
C LEU A 212 22.45 9.09 6.48
N THR A 213 22.13 7.80 6.57
CA THR A 213 23.09 6.77 6.96
C THR A 213 24.11 6.56 5.84
N VAL A 214 25.39 6.48 6.21
CA VAL A 214 26.47 6.04 5.34
C VAL A 214 27.00 4.72 5.89
N ASN A 215 26.87 3.65 5.13
CA ASN A 215 27.26 2.30 5.55
C ASN A 215 28.65 1.94 5.01
N LEU A 216 29.70 2.50 5.60
CA LEU A 216 31.10 2.33 5.16
C LEU A 216 31.60 0.87 5.21
N ASN A 217 31.02 0.03 6.08
CA ASN A 217 31.42 -1.37 6.28
C ASN A 217 30.55 -2.37 5.46
N SER A 218 29.68 -1.89 4.59
CA SER A 218 28.76 -2.72 3.81
C SER A 218 29.36 -3.13 2.46
N GLN A 219 28.97 -4.30 1.97
CA GLN A 219 29.29 -4.77 0.61
C GLN A 219 28.46 -4.05 -0.47
N ILE A 220 27.40 -3.32 -0.07
CA ILE A 220 26.53 -2.56 -0.97
C ILE A 220 26.67 -1.05 -0.72
N THR A 221 26.50 -0.26 -1.78
CA THR A 221 26.55 1.21 -1.70
C THR A 221 25.36 1.77 -0.91
N SER A 222 25.52 2.96 -0.33
CA SER A 222 24.42 3.66 0.37
C SER A 222 23.19 3.86 -0.52
N VAL A 223 23.39 4.13 -1.82
CA VAL A 223 22.32 4.25 -2.81
C VAL A 223 21.56 2.94 -2.96
N LYS A 224 22.26 1.81 -3.19
CA LYS A 224 21.62 0.48 -3.31
C LYS A 224 20.90 0.05 -2.04
N TRP A 225 21.46 0.36 -0.87
CA TRP A 225 20.79 0.14 0.40
C TRP A 225 19.46 0.89 0.48
N ARG A 226 19.46 2.19 0.15
CA ARG A 226 18.23 3.00 0.18
C ARG A 226 17.23 2.57 -0.88
N VAL A 227 17.66 2.10 -2.05
CA VAL A 227 16.79 1.45 -3.05
C VAL A 227 16.04 0.27 -2.41
N LYS A 228 16.74 -0.65 -1.74
CA LYS A 228 16.13 -1.79 -1.04
C LYS A 228 15.13 -1.36 0.03
N VAL A 229 15.52 -0.41 0.89
CA VAL A 229 14.67 0.08 1.98
C VAL A 229 13.43 0.81 1.45
N LEU A 230 13.58 1.70 0.46
CA LEU A 230 12.47 2.46 -0.11
C LEU A 230 11.49 1.59 -0.89
N ASN A 231 11.97 0.53 -1.56
CA ASN A 231 11.10 -0.44 -2.21
C ASN A 231 10.16 -1.10 -1.19
N ARG A 232 10.69 -1.57 -0.05
CA ARG A 232 9.88 -2.19 1.00
C ARG A 232 9.03 -1.20 1.79
N LEU A 233 9.50 0.03 1.94
CA LEU A 233 8.69 1.12 2.50
C LEU A 233 7.48 1.40 1.61
N LYS A 234 7.66 1.42 0.28
CA LYS A 234 6.56 1.56 -0.67
C LYS A 234 5.56 0.41 -0.54
N ASP A 235 6.03 -0.84 -0.55
CA ASP A 235 5.16 -2.01 -0.38
C ASP A 235 4.38 -1.93 0.94
N PHE A 236 5.04 -1.53 2.03
CA PHE A 236 4.41 -1.34 3.34
C PHE A 236 3.32 -0.25 3.33
N LEU A 237 3.62 0.92 2.76
CA LEU A 237 2.66 2.02 2.63
C LEU A 237 1.46 1.63 1.75
N GLN A 238 1.67 0.86 0.69
CA GLN A 238 0.61 0.34 -0.15
C GLN A 238 -0.31 -0.63 0.60
N LYS A 239 0.25 -1.54 1.42
CA LYS A 239 -0.56 -2.41 2.29
C LYS A 239 -1.37 -1.63 3.32
N PHE A 240 -0.81 -0.57 3.88
CA PHE A 240 -1.56 0.34 4.76
C PHE A 240 -2.71 1.04 4.01
N ALA A 241 -2.47 1.51 2.78
CA ALA A 241 -3.49 2.15 1.95
C ALA A 241 -4.60 1.18 1.50
N GLU A 242 -4.26 -0.07 1.18
CA GLU A 242 -5.20 -1.16 0.88
C GLU A 242 -6.09 -1.48 2.08
N TYR A 243 -5.49 -1.64 3.27
CA TYR A 243 -6.21 -1.90 4.53
C TYR A 243 -7.25 -0.82 4.84
N ASN A 244 -6.89 0.46 4.64
CA ASN A 244 -7.81 1.59 4.82
C ASN A 244 -8.77 1.82 3.62
N ASN A 245 -8.76 0.94 2.62
CA ASN A 245 -9.58 1.03 1.40
C ASN A 245 -9.42 2.35 0.60
N ILE A 246 -8.25 3.01 0.70
CA ILE A 246 -7.99 4.32 0.06
C ILE A 246 -8.23 4.25 -1.45
N PHE A 247 -7.78 3.18 -2.11
CA PHE A 247 -7.91 3.00 -3.56
C PHE A 247 -9.32 2.66 -4.05
N LYS A 248 -10.28 2.34 -3.16
CA LYS A 248 -11.67 2.06 -3.53
C LYS A 248 -12.56 3.31 -3.54
N LEU A 249 -12.22 4.34 -2.76
CA LEU A 249 -12.99 5.59 -2.75
C LEU A 249 -12.99 6.30 -4.11
N GLU A 250 -11.92 6.20 -4.90
CA GLU A 250 -11.85 6.80 -6.24
C GLU A 250 -12.81 6.15 -7.26
N LYS A 251 -13.23 4.87 -7.05
CA LYS A 251 -14.13 4.14 -7.96
C LYS A 251 -15.61 4.25 -7.60
N SER A 252 -15.95 4.63 -6.37
CA SER A 252 -17.33 4.59 -5.85
C SER A 252 -17.85 5.95 -5.38
N ASN A 253 -17.92 6.91 -6.31
CA ASN A 253 -18.95 7.95 -6.28
C ASN A 253 -20.16 7.55 -7.14
N GLN A 254 -20.44 6.25 -7.26
CA GLN A 254 -21.82 5.82 -7.44
C GLN A 254 -22.48 6.05 -6.08
N THR A 255 -23.15 7.19 -5.92
CA THR A 255 -24.28 7.25 -5.00
C THR A 255 -25.09 5.99 -5.27
N LYS A 256 -25.09 5.02 -4.33
CA LYS A 256 -26.05 3.93 -4.38
C LYS A 256 -27.40 4.62 -4.38
N ILE A 257 -28.02 4.72 -5.56
CA ILE A 257 -29.38 5.22 -5.71
C ILE A 257 -30.18 4.22 -4.91
N GLN A 258 -30.56 4.60 -3.69
CA GLN A 258 -31.44 3.77 -2.89
C GLN A 258 -32.82 3.90 -3.52
N THR A 259 -33.19 2.86 -4.24
CA THR A 259 -34.51 2.73 -4.85
C THR A 259 -35.53 2.62 -3.72
N PHE A 260 -36.37 3.64 -3.61
CA PHE A 260 -37.49 3.66 -2.68
C PHE A 260 -38.49 2.59 -3.11
N ASN A 261 -38.67 1.56 -2.29
CA ASN A 261 -39.71 0.56 -2.50
C ASN A 261 -41.03 1.11 -1.95
N LYS A 262 -42.05 1.22 -2.80
CA LYS A 262 -43.40 1.66 -2.39
C LYS A 262 -44.18 0.57 -1.66
N ASP A 263 -43.86 -0.70 -1.93
CA ASP A 263 -44.67 -1.85 -1.50
C ASP A 263 -44.05 -2.59 -0.30
N GLY A 264 -43.00 -2.04 0.33
CA GLY A 264 -42.32 -2.67 1.47
C GLY A 264 -41.48 -1.72 2.32
N PRO A 265 -41.01 -2.17 3.51
CA PRO A 265 -40.19 -1.37 4.39
C PRO A 265 -38.80 -1.12 3.77
N ASN A 266 -38.38 0.15 3.78
CA ASN A 266 -37.07 0.58 3.30
C ASN A 266 -36.09 0.64 4.50
N TYR A 267 -34.96 -0.04 4.40
CA TYR A 267 -33.93 -0.06 5.44
C TYR A 267 -32.78 0.87 5.09
N TYR A 268 -32.56 1.87 5.94
CA TYR A 268 -31.51 2.87 5.79
C TYR A 268 -30.46 2.70 6.90
N PRO A 269 -29.15 2.68 6.58
CA PRO A 269 -28.13 2.62 7.61
C PRO A 269 -28.12 3.93 8.42
N LEU A 270 -28.46 3.83 9.71
CA LEU A 270 -28.45 4.94 10.67
C LEU A 270 -27.03 5.43 11.02
N PHE A 271 -26.05 4.53 10.95
CA PHE A 271 -24.67 4.79 11.33
C PHE A 271 -23.72 4.46 10.17
N ASN A 272 -22.73 5.32 9.95
CA ASN A 272 -21.65 5.05 9.02
C ASN A 272 -20.81 3.87 9.58
N PRO A 273 -20.59 2.78 8.82
CA PRO A 273 -19.80 1.63 9.27
C PRO A 273 -18.40 2.01 9.78
N ILE A 274 -17.85 3.12 9.29
CA ILE A 274 -16.55 3.67 9.73
C ILE A 274 -16.55 4.02 11.23
N HIS A 275 -17.70 4.38 11.80
CA HIS A 275 -17.83 4.78 13.21
C HIS A 275 -18.16 3.61 14.16
N ILE A 276 -18.25 2.38 13.67
CA ILE A 276 -18.60 1.17 14.44
C ILE A 276 -17.43 0.17 14.45
N SER A 277 -16.22 0.61 14.12
CA SER A 277 -15.06 -0.27 14.04
C SER A 277 -14.70 -0.82 15.45
N PRO A 278 -14.44 -2.14 15.57
CA PRO A 278 -14.07 -2.75 16.84
C PRO A 278 -12.72 -2.22 17.35
N CYS A 279 -12.68 -1.83 18.63
CA CYS A 279 -11.46 -1.38 19.32
C CYS A 279 -10.60 -2.59 19.73
N VAL A 280 -9.38 -2.67 19.22
CA VAL A 280 -8.44 -3.76 19.52
C VAL A 280 -7.59 -3.37 20.74
N VAL A 281 -7.75 -4.10 21.84
CA VAL A 281 -6.96 -3.91 23.07
C VAL A 281 -5.83 -4.95 23.08
N SER A 282 -4.57 -4.49 23.13
CA SER A 282 -3.40 -5.38 23.18
C SER A 282 -3.30 -6.11 24.53
N CYS A 283 -3.04 -7.42 24.51
CA CYS A 283 -2.82 -8.26 25.68
C CYS A 283 -1.46 -8.03 26.40
N PHE A 284 -0.58 -7.20 25.84
CA PHE A 284 0.70 -6.79 26.44
C PHE A 284 0.70 -5.35 26.96
N SER A 285 -0.47 -4.68 27.03
CA SER A 285 -0.60 -3.41 27.75
C SER A 285 -0.38 -3.70 29.25
N SER A 286 0.84 -3.47 29.73
CA SER A 286 1.16 -3.61 31.14
C SER A 286 0.25 -2.71 31.97
N LYS A 287 -0.05 -3.14 33.21
CA LYS A 287 -0.81 -2.38 34.23
C LYS A 287 -0.18 -1.02 34.63
N THR A 288 0.86 -0.58 33.92
CA THR A 288 1.56 0.69 34.12
C THR A 288 1.46 1.66 32.95
N SER A 289 0.71 1.36 31.88
CA SER A 289 0.35 2.36 30.87
C SER A 289 -0.97 3.03 31.24
N GLU A 290 -0.99 3.79 32.34
CA GLU A 290 -1.87 4.95 32.41
C GLU A 290 -1.47 5.85 31.22
N ASN A 291 -2.44 6.15 30.35
CA ASN A 291 -2.30 6.81 29.04
C ASN A 291 -2.13 5.87 27.84
N VAL A 292 -3.17 5.07 27.54
CA VAL A 292 -3.53 4.88 26.12
C VAL A 292 -4.05 6.24 25.63
N LEU A 293 -3.13 7.18 25.34
CA LEU A 293 -3.48 8.37 24.58
C LEU A 293 -4.11 7.85 23.29
N GLN A 294 -5.36 8.25 23.02
CA GLN A 294 -5.90 8.12 21.67
C GLN A 294 -4.86 8.73 20.73
N ILE A 295 -4.20 7.88 19.96
CA ILE A 295 -3.18 8.31 19.00
C ILE A 295 -3.96 9.17 18.00
N ASP A 296 -3.67 10.47 17.96
CA ASP A 296 -4.10 11.29 16.84
C ASP A 296 -3.32 10.78 15.61
N GLU A 297 -3.96 9.86 14.87
CA GLU A 297 -3.38 9.20 13.70
C GLU A 297 -2.89 10.23 12.67
N ILE A 298 -3.58 11.38 12.57
CA ILE A 298 -3.28 12.44 11.61
C ILE A 298 -2.01 13.18 12.04
N GLU A 299 -1.93 13.59 13.31
CA GLU A 299 -0.74 14.30 13.80
C GLU A 299 0.49 13.39 13.84
N LYS A 300 0.33 12.11 14.23
CA LYS A 300 1.43 11.13 14.17
C LYS A 300 1.88 10.86 12.75
N PHE A 301 0.95 10.69 11.81
CA PHE A 301 1.30 10.57 10.40
C PHE A 301 2.05 11.81 9.90
N ARG A 302 1.61 13.01 10.31
CA ARG A 302 2.29 14.26 9.99
C ARG A 302 3.71 14.26 10.54
N GLU A 303 3.97 13.91 11.80
CA GLU A 303 5.32 13.81 12.38
C GLU A 303 6.24 12.91 11.53
N TYR A 304 5.75 11.75 11.08
CA TYR A 304 6.54 10.85 10.21
C TYR A 304 6.84 11.49 8.86
N VAL A 305 5.85 12.13 8.22
CA VAL A 305 6.01 12.82 6.93
C VAL A 305 6.97 14.01 7.05
N GLU A 306 6.90 14.75 8.15
CA GLU A 306 7.80 15.86 8.47
C GLU A 306 9.25 15.43 8.55
N THR A 307 9.49 14.17 8.94
CA THR A 307 10.81 13.55 9.00
C THR A 307 11.20 12.89 7.67
N LEU A 308 10.29 12.13 7.06
CA LEU A 308 10.55 11.29 5.88
C LEU A 308 10.77 12.11 4.61
N MET A 309 9.92 13.11 4.34
CA MET A 309 9.98 13.87 3.09
C MET A 309 11.33 14.58 2.88
N PRO A 310 11.90 15.30 3.89
CA PRO A 310 13.26 15.84 3.77
C PRO A 310 14.31 14.77 3.48
N LEU A 311 14.25 13.62 4.15
CA LEU A 311 15.18 12.51 3.95
C LEU A 311 15.09 11.93 2.54
N LEU A 312 13.89 11.85 1.94
CA LEU A 312 13.71 11.44 0.55
C LEU A 312 14.41 12.43 -0.39
N PHE A 313 14.24 13.73 -0.19
CA PHE A 313 14.92 14.73 -1.01
C PHE A 313 16.44 14.71 -0.84
N GLU A 314 16.95 14.59 0.38
CA GLU A 314 18.39 14.43 0.64
C GLU A 314 18.92 13.16 -0.05
N THR A 315 18.16 12.06 0.01
CA THR A 315 18.51 10.78 -0.62
C THR A 315 18.61 10.92 -2.13
N TRP A 316 17.70 11.66 -2.76
CA TRP A 316 17.77 11.98 -4.18
C TRP A 316 18.98 12.86 -4.50
N LEU A 317 19.21 13.92 -3.74
CA LEU A 317 20.32 14.86 -3.97
C LEU A 317 21.69 14.18 -3.90
N GLU A 318 21.87 13.18 -3.02
CA GLU A 318 23.09 12.38 -2.94
C GLU A 318 23.37 11.56 -4.22
N ALA A 319 22.32 11.08 -4.89
CA ALA A 319 22.43 10.24 -6.09
C ALA A 319 22.30 11.03 -7.41
N SER A 320 21.69 12.21 -7.37
CA SER A 320 21.43 13.04 -8.55
C SER A 320 22.69 13.75 -9.04
N PRO A 321 22.87 13.94 -10.36
CA PRO A 321 24.00 14.69 -10.88
C PRO A 321 23.88 16.17 -10.53
N ASN A 322 24.95 16.77 -9.99
CA ASN A 322 25.04 18.21 -9.71
C ASN A 322 25.20 19.02 -11.00
N LEU A 323 24.15 19.11 -11.80
CA LEU A 323 24.13 19.89 -13.03
C LEU A 323 23.17 21.07 -12.87
N LYS A 324 23.72 22.29 -12.90
CA LYS A 324 22.97 23.48 -13.32
C LYS A 324 22.81 23.41 -14.84
N SER A 325 22.11 22.40 -15.36
CA SER A 325 21.89 22.26 -16.79
C SER A 325 20.84 23.27 -17.28
N ASP A 326 21.03 23.76 -18.50
CA ASP A 326 19.94 24.36 -19.26
C ASP A 326 18.82 23.32 -19.43
N ARG A 327 17.61 23.65 -18.97
CA ARG A 327 16.44 22.76 -18.85
C ARG A 327 15.88 22.19 -20.17
N ASN A 328 16.60 22.39 -21.28
CA ASN A 328 16.23 21.89 -22.60
C ASN A 328 16.96 20.59 -22.98
N MET A 329 17.93 20.14 -22.17
CA MET A 329 18.62 18.86 -22.37
C MET A 329 18.16 17.82 -21.35
N GLU A 330 18.03 16.58 -21.81
CA GLU A 330 17.71 15.42 -20.97
C GLU A 330 18.84 15.18 -19.94
N THR A 331 18.49 15.01 -18.67
CA THR A 331 19.46 14.75 -17.60
C THR A 331 19.76 13.27 -17.49
N VAL A 332 21.02 12.90 -17.72
CA VAL A 332 21.46 11.50 -17.67
C VAL A 332 21.75 11.07 -16.23
N VAL A 333 21.13 9.98 -15.79
CA VAL A 333 21.33 9.34 -14.48
C VAL A 333 21.80 7.89 -14.63
N ASN A 334 22.56 7.39 -13.65
CA ASN A 334 22.96 5.98 -13.63
C ASN A 334 21.78 5.08 -13.24
N GLU A 335 21.94 3.76 -13.41
CA GLU A 335 20.87 2.78 -13.19
C GLU A 335 20.40 2.73 -11.72
N ASP A 336 21.34 2.76 -10.77
CA ASP A 336 21.02 2.78 -9.33
C ASP A 336 20.23 4.05 -8.94
N ALA A 337 20.57 5.22 -9.49
CA ALA A 337 19.84 6.46 -9.26
C ALA A 337 18.46 6.44 -9.95
N ALA A 338 18.33 5.82 -11.12
CA ALA A 338 17.03 5.62 -11.76
C ALA A 338 16.10 4.73 -10.92
N LEU A 339 16.60 3.62 -10.38
CA LEU A 339 15.86 2.77 -9.44
C LEU A 339 15.49 3.54 -8.16
N LEU A 340 16.42 4.33 -7.63
CA LEU A 340 16.17 5.16 -6.46
C LEU A 340 15.04 6.17 -6.73
N MET A 341 15.09 6.86 -7.88
CA MET A 341 14.05 7.80 -8.30
C MET A 341 12.69 7.09 -8.39
N LYS A 342 12.63 5.91 -9.02
CA LYS A 342 11.40 5.12 -9.14
C LYS A 342 10.75 4.90 -7.78
N HIS A 343 11.46 4.26 -6.84
CA HIS A 343 10.89 3.96 -5.52
C HIS A 343 10.59 5.21 -4.70
N LEU A 344 11.43 6.25 -4.79
CA LEU A 344 11.18 7.52 -4.13
C LEU A 344 9.88 8.16 -4.61
N LEU A 345 9.64 8.22 -5.92
CA LEU A 345 8.41 8.78 -6.49
C LEU A 345 7.19 7.94 -6.08
N GLU A 346 7.31 6.61 -6.02
CA GLU A 346 6.23 5.74 -5.55
C GLU A 346 5.92 5.93 -4.05
N VAL A 347 6.93 6.11 -3.21
CA VAL A 347 6.76 6.46 -1.78
C VAL A 347 6.05 7.81 -1.64
N ILE A 348 6.52 8.86 -2.33
CA ILE A 348 5.88 10.19 -2.28
C ILE A 348 4.43 10.12 -2.76
N THR A 349 4.16 9.35 -3.82
CA THR A 349 2.82 9.16 -4.36
C THR A 349 1.90 8.48 -3.35
N THR A 350 2.38 7.43 -2.69
CA THR A 350 1.58 6.71 -1.69
C THR A 350 1.35 7.57 -0.45
N ILE A 351 2.33 8.35 -0.01
CA ILE A 351 2.17 9.37 1.04
C ILE A 351 1.08 10.37 0.64
N TRP A 352 1.09 10.86 -0.60
CA TRP A 352 0.08 11.78 -1.09
C TRP A 352 -1.34 11.18 -1.10
N ASP A 353 -1.48 9.92 -1.48
CA ASP A 353 -2.78 9.25 -1.43
C ASP A 353 -3.28 9.05 0.02
N ILE A 354 -2.38 8.82 0.98
CA ILE A 354 -2.71 8.82 2.42
C ILE A 354 -3.09 10.23 2.92
N VAL A 355 -2.41 11.29 2.45
CA VAL A 355 -2.77 12.68 2.76
C VAL A 355 -4.19 13.01 2.25
N LYS A 356 -4.55 12.57 1.04
CA LYS A 356 -5.92 12.72 0.51
C LYS A 356 -6.93 12.01 1.41
N TYR A 357 -6.66 10.76 1.79
CA TYR A 357 -7.52 9.98 2.67
C TYR A 357 -7.77 10.69 4.01
N TYR A 358 -6.71 11.18 4.68
CA TYR A 358 -6.89 11.93 5.92
C TYR A 358 -7.60 13.27 5.72
N ASN A 359 -7.40 13.93 4.59
CA ASN A 359 -8.13 15.15 4.26
C ASN A 359 -9.62 14.89 4.04
N GLU A 360 -10.02 13.73 3.50
CA GLU A 360 -11.41 13.31 3.36
C GLU A 360 -12.01 12.87 4.71
N LYS A 361 -11.24 12.12 5.51
CA LYS A 361 -11.64 11.65 6.86
C LYS A 361 -11.82 12.83 7.83
N ALA A 362 -10.95 13.84 7.75
CA ALA A 362 -10.98 15.03 8.61
C ALA A 362 -10.59 16.31 7.83
N PRO A 363 -11.53 16.92 7.09
CA PRO A 363 -11.28 18.13 6.30
C PRO A 363 -10.79 19.33 7.12
N SER A 364 -11.14 19.39 8.42
CA SER A 364 -10.73 20.45 9.35
C SER A 364 -9.22 20.48 9.62
N SER A 365 -8.52 19.34 9.43
CA SER A 365 -7.07 19.22 9.65
C SER A 365 -6.24 20.07 8.70
N LYS A 366 -6.78 20.43 7.52
CA LYS A 366 -6.08 21.12 6.43
C LYS A 366 -4.77 20.41 6.00
N ILE A 367 -4.64 19.11 6.26
CA ILE A 367 -3.41 18.35 6.03
C ILE A 367 -2.91 18.46 4.58
N LYS A 368 -3.82 18.40 3.60
CA LYS A 368 -3.52 18.58 2.17
C LYS A 368 -2.83 19.92 1.89
N ASN A 369 -3.37 21.02 2.43
CA ASN A 369 -2.84 22.36 2.20
C ASN A 369 -1.48 22.55 2.86
N LEU A 370 -1.33 22.09 4.11
CA LEU A 370 -0.06 22.16 4.85
C LEU A 370 1.03 21.35 4.13
N PHE A 371 0.69 20.16 3.65
CA PHE A 371 1.60 19.30 2.89
C PHE A 371 2.08 19.99 1.60
N CYS A 372 1.16 20.49 0.76
CA CYS A 372 1.53 21.22 -0.46
C CYS A 372 2.37 22.46 -0.16
N GLN A 373 2.01 23.27 0.84
CA GLN A 373 2.76 24.47 1.21
C GLN A 373 4.20 24.16 1.60
N LYS A 374 4.42 23.08 2.35
CA LYS A 374 5.75 22.70 2.87
C LYS A 374 6.65 22.08 1.80
N TYR A 375 6.11 21.23 0.93
CA TYR A 375 6.94 20.40 0.04
C TYR A 375 6.97 20.80 -1.42
N LYS A 376 6.10 21.70 -1.89
CA LYS A 376 6.09 22.10 -3.31
C LYS A 376 7.40 22.72 -3.80
N SER A 377 8.02 23.58 -2.99
CA SER A 377 9.26 24.28 -3.36
C SER A 377 10.45 23.32 -3.37
N LEU A 378 10.53 22.46 -2.36
CA LEU A 378 11.54 21.41 -2.25
C LEU A 378 11.45 20.42 -3.42
N PHE A 379 10.25 19.99 -3.79
CA PHE A 379 10.04 19.09 -4.93
C PHE A 379 10.46 19.77 -6.25
N THR A 380 10.05 21.01 -6.47
CA THR A 380 10.43 21.78 -7.66
C THR A 380 11.94 21.96 -7.76
N GLN A 381 12.59 22.32 -6.65
CA GLN A 381 14.02 22.60 -6.61
C GLN A 381 14.87 21.33 -6.78
N ASN A 382 14.50 20.24 -6.11
CA ASN A 382 15.35 19.05 -6.02
C ASN A 382 15.06 18.03 -7.14
N ILE A 383 13.82 17.97 -7.63
CA ILE A 383 13.40 16.96 -8.63
C ILE A 383 13.08 17.60 -9.97
N CYS A 384 12.29 18.68 -10.03
CA CYS A 384 11.87 19.25 -11.32
C CYS A 384 12.94 20.09 -12.04
N ASN A 385 13.96 20.60 -11.34
CA ASN A 385 14.98 21.44 -11.95
C ASN A 385 15.77 20.75 -13.06
N SER A 386 16.03 19.45 -12.91
CA SER A 386 16.78 18.63 -13.87
C SER A 386 15.87 17.71 -14.69
N PHE A 387 14.56 17.90 -14.64
CA PHE A 387 13.60 17.17 -15.46
C PHE A 387 13.67 17.65 -16.94
N PRO A 388 13.58 16.75 -17.94
CA PRO A 388 13.33 15.30 -17.86
C PRO A 388 14.60 14.45 -17.70
N TYR A 389 14.45 13.27 -17.09
CA TYR A 389 15.56 12.34 -16.82
C TYR A 389 15.63 11.20 -17.83
N VAL A 390 16.84 10.73 -18.11
CA VAL A 390 17.13 9.54 -18.94
C VAL A 390 18.25 8.72 -18.31
N THR A 391 18.36 7.44 -18.66
CA THR A 391 19.40 6.56 -18.13
C THR A 391 20.14 5.79 -19.22
N ASN A 392 21.40 5.46 -18.95
CA ASN A 392 22.28 4.75 -19.88
C ASN A 392 22.13 3.23 -19.78
N VAL A 393 20.89 2.72 -19.72
CA VAL A 393 20.65 1.27 -19.67
C VAL A 393 21.06 0.65 -21.01
N ARG A 394 22.14 -0.13 -20.99
CA ARG A 394 22.45 -1.07 -22.08
C ARG A 394 21.57 -2.28 -21.86
N SER A 395 20.74 -2.64 -22.84
CA SER A 395 19.95 -3.88 -22.86
C SER A 395 20.83 -5.10 -22.54
N LYS A 396 20.94 -5.47 -21.26
CA LYS A 396 21.58 -6.70 -20.82
C LYS A 396 20.49 -7.76 -20.79
N GLN A 397 20.68 -8.82 -21.60
CA GLN A 397 19.87 -10.02 -21.50
C GLN A 397 20.01 -10.58 -20.07
N ALA A 398 18.89 -10.70 -19.37
CA ALA A 398 18.84 -11.21 -18.01
C ALA A 398 19.40 -12.64 -17.96
N LYS A 399 20.64 -12.79 -17.47
CA LYS A 399 21.16 -14.07 -17.00
C LYS A 399 21.39 -13.93 -15.51
N ASN A 400 20.51 -14.58 -14.73
CA ASN A 400 20.57 -14.77 -13.28
C ASN A 400 20.35 -13.50 -12.43
N ALA A 401 19.21 -12.82 -12.59
CA ALA A 401 18.72 -11.93 -11.54
C ALA A 401 17.85 -12.74 -10.56
N ASP A 402 18.10 -12.63 -9.26
CA ASP A 402 17.13 -13.06 -8.24
C ASP A 402 15.81 -12.34 -8.53
N ASN A 403 14.69 -13.08 -8.59
CA ASN A 403 13.35 -12.59 -9.00
C ASN A 403 12.77 -11.46 -8.12
N THR A 404 13.53 -10.92 -7.16
CA THR A 404 13.12 -9.91 -6.18
C THR A 404 13.67 -8.51 -6.43
N GLU A 405 14.64 -8.33 -7.33
CA GLU A 405 15.25 -7.02 -7.61
C GLU A 405 14.59 -6.36 -8.83
N ASP A 406 14.00 -5.18 -8.59
CA ASP A 406 13.42 -4.34 -9.63
C ASP A 406 14.50 -3.85 -10.61
N VAL A 407 14.23 -3.93 -11.92
CA VAL A 407 15.16 -3.51 -12.98
C VAL A 407 14.54 -2.38 -13.81
N ILE A 408 15.35 -1.38 -14.18
CA ILE A 408 14.94 -0.34 -15.13
C ILE A 408 15.12 -0.86 -16.55
N THR A 409 14.02 -0.96 -17.29
CA THR A 409 14.04 -1.43 -18.69
C THR A 409 13.96 -0.30 -19.71
N ASP A 410 13.42 0.86 -19.33
CA ASP A 410 13.24 2.01 -20.23
C ASP A 410 14.37 3.04 -20.06
N PRO A 411 15.25 3.21 -21.06
CA PRO A 411 16.31 4.22 -20.99
C PRO A 411 15.77 5.66 -20.97
N LYS A 412 14.53 5.91 -21.41
CA LYS A 412 13.92 7.25 -21.40
C LYS A 412 13.17 7.57 -20.10
N LEU A 413 13.10 6.62 -19.16
CA LEU A 413 12.42 6.77 -17.87
C LEU A 413 11.04 7.42 -17.99
N VAL A 414 10.28 7.03 -19.02
CA VAL A 414 9.03 7.68 -19.36
C VAL A 414 8.04 7.58 -18.19
N THR A 415 8.00 6.41 -17.57
CA THR A 415 7.11 6.11 -16.45
C THR A 415 7.39 7.03 -15.26
N GLU A 416 8.66 7.19 -14.91
CA GLU A 416 9.15 8.01 -13.81
C GLU A 416 8.94 9.49 -14.12
N ASN A 417 9.25 9.92 -15.36
CA ASN A 417 9.04 11.29 -15.82
C ASN A 417 7.55 11.68 -15.79
N LEU A 418 6.64 10.80 -16.22
CA LEU A 418 5.20 11.05 -16.09
C LEU A 418 4.75 11.09 -14.63
N GLN A 419 5.38 10.30 -13.75
CA GLN A 419 5.11 10.37 -12.32
C GLN A 419 5.57 11.70 -11.70
N ILE A 420 6.69 12.25 -12.16
CA ILE A 420 7.13 13.61 -11.81
C ILE A 420 6.11 14.65 -12.26
N CYS A 421 5.59 14.53 -13.50
CA CYS A 421 4.53 15.42 -14.00
C CYS A 421 3.27 15.34 -13.12
N TYR A 422 2.82 14.13 -12.78
CA TYR A 422 1.67 13.92 -11.88
C TYR A 422 1.90 14.59 -10.52
N LEU A 423 3.04 14.29 -9.87
CA LEU A 423 3.37 14.84 -8.55
C LEU A 423 3.51 16.36 -8.57
N PHE A 424 4.11 16.93 -9.61
CA PHE A 424 4.23 18.37 -9.77
C PHE A 424 2.86 19.05 -9.82
N ILE A 425 1.90 18.48 -10.56
CA ILE A 425 0.54 19.03 -10.68
C ILE A 425 -0.19 18.97 -9.33
N VAL A 426 -0.16 17.83 -8.63
CA VAL A 426 -0.89 17.68 -7.35
C VAL A 426 -0.30 18.48 -6.21
N LEU A 427 1.03 18.65 -6.17
CA LEU A 427 1.70 19.46 -5.14
C LEU A 427 1.52 20.97 -5.35
N ASN A 428 1.18 21.39 -6.57
CA ASN A 428 0.96 22.79 -6.93
C ASN A 428 -0.50 23.09 -7.29
N PRO A 429 -1.46 22.99 -6.34
CA PRO A 429 -2.87 23.29 -6.62
C PRO A 429 -3.09 24.77 -6.95
N HIS A 430 -2.18 25.67 -6.56
CA HIS A 430 -2.21 27.09 -6.91
C HIS A 430 -0.91 27.45 -7.64
N ILE A 431 -1.03 27.74 -8.94
CA ILE A 431 0.11 28.05 -9.81
C ILE A 431 0.59 29.48 -9.59
N ASN A 432 1.91 29.66 -9.55
CA ASN A 432 2.53 30.98 -9.68
C ASN A 432 3.35 31.09 -10.97
N ILE A 433 2.69 31.54 -12.05
CA ILE A 433 3.28 31.62 -13.40
C ILE A 433 4.57 32.46 -13.43
N LYS A 434 4.67 33.51 -12.59
CA LYS A 434 5.83 34.40 -12.57
C LYS A 434 7.12 33.71 -12.12
N HIS A 435 7.02 32.81 -11.13
CA HIS A 435 8.19 32.13 -10.55
C HIS A 435 8.41 30.73 -11.13
N GLU A 436 7.33 30.03 -11.50
CA GLU A 436 7.37 28.63 -11.91
C GLU A 436 7.13 28.42 -13.41
N GLY A 437 6.92 29.50 -14.19
CA GLY A 437 6.52 29.47 -15.60
C GLY A 437 7.36 28.52 -16.46
N LYS A 438 8.68 28.57 -16.33
CA LYS A 438 9.58 27.67 -17.10
C LYS A 438 9.33 26.19 -16.78
N THR A 439 9.21 25.83 -15.49
CA THR A 439 8.96 24.44 -15.06
C THR A 439 7.59 23.95 -15.53
N ILE A 440 6.58 24.82 -15.46
CA ILE A 440 5.23 24.54 -15.94
C ILE A 440 5.25 24.22 -17.43
N THR A 441 5.92 25.06 -18.23
CA THR A 441 6.06 24.81 -19.68
C THR A 441 6.79 23.49 -19.95
N SER A 442 7.86 23.17 -19.23
CA SER A 442 8.58 21.89 -19.37
C SER A 442 7.68 20.68 -19.11
N VAL A 443 6.90 20.72 -18.01
CA VAL A 443 6.00 19.64 -17.61
C VAL A 443 4.88 19.46 -18.64
N LEU A 444 4.23 20.55 -19.06
CA LEU A 444 3.14 20.50 -20.03
C LEU A 444 3.63 20.05 -21.40
N HIS A 445 4.77 20.57 -21.87
CA HIS A 445 5.38 20.12 -23.13
C HIS A 445 5.68 18.62 -23.11
N TYR A 446 6.16 18.09 -21.98
CA TYR A 446 6.41 16.65 -21.85
C TYR A 446 5.11 15.84 -21.89
N ILE A 447 4.06 16.26 -21.17
CA ILE A 447 2.72 15.66 -21.22
C ILE A 447 2.20 15.67 -22.67
N GLU A 448 2.27 16.81 -23.35
CA GLU A 448 1.87 16.93 -24.75
C GLU A 448 2.68 16.00 -25.67
N LYS A 449 4.00 15.90 -25.49
CA LYS A 449 4.88 15.01 -26.28
C LYS A 449 4.56 13.54 -26.08
N MET A 450 4.08 13.15 -24.91
CA MET A 450 3.76 11.76 -24.57
C MET A 450 2.31 11.37 -24.88
N PHE A 451 1.41 12.34 -24.98
CA PHE A 451 0.01 12.12 -25.32
C PHE A 451 -0.16 11.49 -26.70
N GLY A 452 -0.94 10.41 -26.79
CA GLY A 452 -1.28 9.74 -28.05
C GLY A 452 -0.26 8.70 -28.55
N LYS A 453 0.74 8.33 -27.73
CA LYS A 453 1.65 7.23 -28.06
C LYS A 453 0.97 5.86 -27.87
N SER A 454 1.37 4.87 -28.67
CA SER A 454 0.72 3.55 -28.76
C SER A 454 0.89 2.63 -27.53
N ASP A 455 1.38 3.12 -26.40
CA ASP A 455 1.61 2.31 -25.19
C ASP A 455 0.46 2.49 -24.18
N GLU A 456 -0.20 1.40 -23.84
CA GLU A 456 -1.34 1.38 -22.92
C GLU A 456 -0.98 1.83 -21.48
N ASN A 457 0.21 1.49 -20.99
CA ASN A 457 0.64 1.87 -19.64
C ASN A 457 0.90 3.38 -19.54
N ILE A 458 1.50 3.96 -20.59
CA ILE A 458 1.68 5.40 -20.72
C ILE A 458 0.31 6.09 -20.75
N ASN A 459 -0.60 5.59 -21.59
CA ASN A 459 -1.95 6.14 -21.73
C ASN A 459 -2.74 6.10 -20.41
N ARG A 460 -2.63 5.03 -19.62
CA ARG A 460 -3.26 4.93 -18.30
C ARG A 460 -2.74 6.00 -17.32
N ARG A 461 -1.42 6.24 -17.30
CA ARG A 461 -0.81 7.28 -16.45
C ARG A 461 -1.17 8.68 -16.92
N MET A 462 -1.19 8.90 -18.23
CA MET A 462 -1.65 10.15 -18.85
C MET A 462 -3.09 10.45 -18.46
N LEU A 463 -4.00 9.48 -18.55
CA LEU A 463 -5.39 9.66 -18.10
C LEU A 463 -5.48 9.99 -16.62
N LYS A 464 -4.69 9.33 -15.76
CA LYS A 464 -4.63 9.68 -14.33
C LYS A 464 -4.21 11.13 -14.13
N ILE A 465 -3.20 11.61 -14.85
CA ILE A 465 -2.77 13.02 -14.83
C ILE A 465 -3.93 13.92 -15.26
N LEU A 466 -4.53 13.67 -16.42
CA LEU A 466 -5.59 14.50 -16.99
C LEU A 466 -6.83 14.57 -16.10
N HIS A 467 -7.33 13.44 -15.59
CA HIS A 467 -8.45 13.42 -14.65
C HIS A 467 -8.14 14.17 -13.35
N THR A 468 -6.87 14.15 -12.91
CA THR A 468 -6.45 14.89 -11.72
C THR A 468 -6.39 16.39 -12.00
N THR A 469 -5.84 16.80 -13.15
CA THR A 469 -5.73 18.20 -13.55
C THR A 469 -7.10 18.84 -13.79
N PHE A 470 -7.99 18.13 -14.48
CA PHE A 470 -9.35 18.57 -14.80
C PHE A 470 -10.40 18.09 -13.78
N SER A 471 -9.98 17.83 -12.54
CA SER A 471 -10.86 17.32 -11.49
C SER A 471 -11.98 18.31 -11.10
N LYS A 472 -12.90 17.87 -10.22
CA LYS A 472 -14.07 18.67 -9.79
C LYS A 472 -13.70 19.99 -9.08
N GLU A 473 -12.50 20.08 -8.51
CA GLU A 473 -12.00 21.30 -7.87
C GLU A 473 -11.30 22.18 -8.90
N VAL A 474 -11.68 23.45 -9.00
CA VAL A 474 -10.91 24.41 -9.81
C VAL A 474 -9.58 24.65 -9.12
N THR A 475 -8.51 24.21 -9.77
CA THR A 475 -7.15 24.48 -9.35
C THR A 475 -6.60 25.69 -10.10
N GLY A 476 -5.43 26.19 -9.71
CA GLY A 476 -4.70 27.21 -10.46
C GLY A 476 -4.37 26.79 -11.90
N TRP A 477 -4.33 25.48 -12.18
CA TRP A 477 -4.16 24.91 -13.52
C TRP A 477 -5.35 25.18 -14.42
N THR A 478 -6.56 25.01 -13.89
CA THR A 478 -7.79 25.23 -14.63
C THR A 478 -8.36 26.63 -14.42
N LYS A 479 -7.76 27.51 -13.63
CA LYS A 479 -8.24 28.89 -13.47
C LYS A 479 -7.60 29.85 -14.48
N ASN A 480 -6.36 29.58 -14.86
CA ASN A 480 -5.62 30.39 -15.82
C ASN A 480 -5.74 29.78 -17.21
N THR A 481 -6.62 30.36 -18.03
CA THR A 481 -6.97 29.88 -19.40
C THR A 481 -5.72 29.53 -20.22
N SER A 482 -4.73 30.42 -20.27
CA SER A 482 -3.56 30.26 -21.16
C SER A 482 -2.65 29.06 -20.87
N VAL A 483 -2.69 28.49 -19.67
CA VAL A 483 -1.73 27.44 -19.27
C VAL A 483 -2.12 26.09 -19.85
N MET A 484 -3.41 25.76 -19.88
CA MET A 484 -3.90 24.43 -20.25
C MET A 484 -4.55 24.39 -21.64
N ASP A 485 -4.71 25.53 -22.32
CA ASP A 485 -5.38 25.64 -23.61
C ASP A 485 -4.76 24.75 -24.69
N THR A 486 -3.43 24.74 -24.81
CA THR A 486 -2.72 23.95 -25.85
C THR A 486 -2.94 22.46 -25.65
N LEU A 487 -2.81 21.97 -24.42
CA LEU A 487 -3.04 20.58 -24.06
C LEU A 487 -4.51 20.20 -24.25
N PHE A 488 -5.44 21.07 -23.86
CA PHE A 488 -6.88 20.84 -24.05
C PHE A 488 -7.27 20.78 -25.53
N GLN A 489 -6.75 21.69 -26.36
CA GLN A 489 -6.92 21.66 -27.81
C GLN A 489 -6.37 20.36 -28.41
N LYS A 490 -5.19 19.89 -27.95
CA LYS A 490 -4.59 18.63 -28.40
C LYS A 490 -5.41 17.40 -28.01
N ILE A 491 -6.02 17.38 -26.82
CA ILE A 491 -6.91 16.30 -26.38
C ILE A 491 -8.15 16.22 -27.30
N ILE A 492 -8.75 17.37 -27.59
CA ILE A 492 -9.93 17.42 -28.47
C ILE A 492 -9.55 17.07 -29.91
N SER A 493 -8.44 17.60 -30.44
CA SER A 493 -8.00 17.30 -31.81
C SER A 493 -7.73 15.82 -31.99
N PHE A 494 -7.06 15.18 -31.03
CA PHE A 494 -6.79 13.74 -31.03
C PHE A 494 -8.08 12.90 -31.07
N TYR A 495 -9.08 13.28 -30.28
CA TYR A 495 -10.39 12.63 -30.29
C TYR A 495 -11.10 12.81 -31.65
N LEU A 496 -11.12 14.03 -32.18
CA LEU A 496 -11.78 14.35 -33.45
C LEU A 496 -11.09 13.71 -34.66
N GLN A 497 -9.76 13.61 -34.65
CA GLN A 497 -8.95 12.98 -35.71
C GLN A 497 -9.03 11.46 -35.69
N ASN A 498 -9.77 10.87 -34.73
CA ASN A 498 -9.92 9.43 -34.58
C ASN A 498 -8.58 8.69 -34.39
N GLU A 499 -7.61 9.33 -33.75
CA GLU A 499 -6.31 8.73 -33.47
C GLU A 499 -6.39 7.84 -32.21
N GLY A 500 -5.65 6.71 -32.21
CA GLY A 500 -5.57 5.79 -31.07
C GLY A 500 -6.60 4.64 -31.03
N THR A 501 -6.52 3.83 -29.97
CA THR A 501 -7.39 2.66 -29.76
C THR A 501 -8.79 3.06 -29.29
N ASP A 502 -9.80 2.26 -29.64
CA ASP A 502 -11.20 2.54 -29.25
C ASP A 502 -11.38 2.65 -27.72
N VAL A 503 -10.65 1.85 -26.94
CA VAL A 503 -10.67 1.90 -25.46
C VAL A 503 -10.15 3.25 -24.96
N PHE A 504 -9.01 3.72 -25.50
CA PHE A 504 -8.44 5.00 -25.10
C PHE A 504 -9.34 6.17 -25.52
N LYS A 505 -9.96 6.10 -26.71
CA LYS A 505 -10.97 7.08 -27.15
C LYS A 505 -12.15 7.16 -26.20
N GLN A 506 -12.67 6.03 -25.71
CA GLN A 506 -13.75 6.05 -24.72
C GLN A 506 -13.32 6.67 -23.39
N GLN A 507 -12.08 6.46 -22.96
CA GLN A 507 -11.55 7.09 -21.76
C GLN A 507 -11.39 8.61 -21.91
N ILE A 508 -10.88 9.07 -23.07
CA ILE A 508 -10.81 10.50 -23.39
C ILE A 508 -12.21 11.12 -23.52
N PHE A 509 -13.16 10.39 -24.11
CA PHE A 509 -14.56 10.81 -24.15
C PHE A 509 -15.12 11.02 -22.74
N SER A 510 -14.92 10.06 -21.84
CA SER A 510 -15.33 10.18 -20.44
C SER A 510 -14.71 11.41 -19.75
N LEU A 511 -13.42 11.68 -19.99
CA LEU A 511 -12.74 12.88 -19.51
C LEU A 511 -13.37 14.17 -20.06
N LEU A 512 -13.59 14.28 -21.38
CA LEU A 512 -14.22 15.46 -22.00
C LEU A 512 -15.61 15.71 -21.43
N CYS A 513 -16.37 14.65 -21.17
CA CYS A 513 -17.68 14.75 -20.55
C CYS A 513 -17.61 15.17 -19.08
N GLN A 514 -16.61 14.72 -18.31
CA GLN A 514 -16.38 15.22 -16.95
C GLN A 514 -16.08 16.72 -16.95
N ILE A 515 -15.28 17.21 -17.91
CA ILE A 515 -14.97 18.64 -18.09
C ILE A 515 -16.23 19.43 -18.44
N ALA A 516 -17.04 18.88 -19.35
CA ALA A 516 -18.26 19.50 -19.82
C ALA A 516 -19.35 19.62 -18.74
N LEU A 517 -19.43 18.66 -17.82
CA LEU A 517 -20.36 18.66 -16.70
C LEU A 517 -19.89 19.51 -15.51
N ASN A 518 -18.68 20.06 -15.55
CA ASN A 518 -18.16 20.89 -14.48
C ASN A 518 -18.37 22.38 -14.81
N ASP A 519 -19.42 22.97 -14.22
CA ASP A 519 -19.77 24.39 -14.43
C ASP A 519 -18.64 25.35 -14.08
N LYS A 520 -17.74 24.94 -13.18
CA LYS A 520 -16.60 25.76 -12.76
C LYS A 520 -15.49 25.85 -13.83
N LEU A 521 -15.57 25.04 -14.88
CA LEU A 521 -14.65 25.01 -16.02
C LEU A 521 -15.21 25.71 -17.28
N SER A 522 -16.22 26.58 -17.12
CA SER A 522 -16.92 27.25 -18.22
C SER A 522 -16.01 28.00 -19.22
N HIS A 523 -14.87 28.51 -18.77
CA HIS A 523 -13.87 29.16 -19.63
C HIS A 523 -13.23 28.22 -20.66
N LEU A 524 -13.19 26.90 -20.42
CA LEU A 524 -12.74 25.92 -21.43
C LEU A 524 -13.83 25.63 -22.46
N HIS A 525 -15.10 25.86 -22.11
CA HIS A 525 -16.24 25.61 -23.00
C HIS A 525 -16.35 26.65 -24.12
N SER A 526 -15.66 27.80 -24.01
CA SER A 526 -15.60 28.82 -25.06
C SER A 526 -14.61 28.49 -26.19
N ASN A 527 -13.87 27.38 -26.09
CA ASN A 527 -12.92 26.96 -27.12
C ASN A 527 -13.65 26.46 -28.39
N VAL A 528 -13.20 26.91 -29.56
CA VAL A 528 -13.79 26.55 -30.87
C VAL A 528 -13.79 25.05 -31.12
N LEU A 529 -12.70 24.35 -30.75
CA LEU A 529 -12.62 22.89 -30.92
C LEU A 529 -13.61 22.16 -30.00
N TYR A 530 -13.85 22.71 -28.80
CA TYR A 530 -14.85 22.17 -27.88
C TYR A 530 -16.26 22.32 -28.43
N GLU A 531 -16.59 23.47 -29.02
CA GLU A 531 -17.88 23.66 -29.70
C GLU A 531 -18.04 22.69 -30.88
N GLN A 532 -16.99 22.46 -31.66
CA GLN A 532 -16.99 21.48 -32.75
C GLN A 532 -17.19 20.05 -32.25
N TRP A 533 -16.52 19.67 -31.16
CA TRP A 533 -16.73 18.38 -30.50
C TRP A 533 -18.17 18.20 -30.03
N LEU A 534 -18.74 19.22 -29.38
CA LEU A 534 -20.12 19.20 -28.89
C LEU A 534 -21.12 19.12 -30.05
N LYS A 535 -20.84 19.74 -31.21
CA LYS A 535 -21.62 19.59 -32.46
C LYS A 535 -21.64 18.17 -33.02
N ASN A 536 -20.56 17.42 -32.79
CA ASN A 536 -20.41 16.04 -33.24
C ASN A 536 -20.98 15.02 -32.24
N LEU A 537 -21.21 15.41 -30.98
CA LEU A 537 -21.69 14.54 -29.92
C LEU A 537 -22.98 13.78 -30.29
N PRO A 538 -24.01 14.40 -30.91
CA PRO A 538 -25.22 13.67 -31.28
C PRO A 538 -25.04 12.65 -32.42
N ASN A 539 -23.95 12.71 -33.18
CA ASN A 539 -23.66 11.67 -34.18
C ASN A 539 -23.44 10.30 -33.52
N ILE A 540 -23.05 10.26 -32.24
CA ILE A 540 -22.90 9.02 -31.50
C ILE A 540 -24.24 8.26 -31.42
N LEU A 541 -25.38 8.99 -31.33
CA LEU A 541 -26.73 8.42 -31.34
C LEU A 541 -27.16 7.89 -32.72
N LEU A 542 -26.41 8.19 -33.79
CA LEU A 542 -26.65 7.65 -35.13
C LEU A 542 -25.88 6.35 -35.40
N GLY A 543 -25.02 5.91 -34.46
CA GLY A 543 -24.31 4.64 -34.56
C GLY A 543 -25.17 3.44 -34.17
N ASP A 544 -24.68 2.24 -34.48
CA ASP A 544 -25.39 0.98 -34.22
C ASP A 544 -25.32 0.53 -32.75
N SER A 545 -24.30 0.97 -32.00
CA SER A 545 -24.09 0.54 -30.62
C SER A 545 -23.51 1.61 -29.71
N LEU A 546 -23.95 1.62 -28.44
CA LEU A 546 -23.56 2.56 -27.39
C LEU A 546 -23.03 1.83 -26.15
N SER A 547 -22.15 2.43 -25.37
CA SER A 547 -21.79 1.90 -24.03
C SER A 547 -22.70 2.50 -22.94
N VAL A 548 -22.90 1.79 -21.83
CA VAL A 548 -23.65 2.28 -20.66
C VAL A 548 -23.10 3.63 -20.16
N GLN A 549 -21.77 3.79 -20.14
CA GLN A 549 -21.13 5.05 -19.74
C GLN A 549 -21.52 6.22 -20.65
N THR A 550 -21.55 6.00 -21.97
CA THR A 550 -21.97 7.02 -22.93
C THR A 550 -23.44 7.41 -22.72
N VAL A 551 -24.32 6.44 -22.44
CA VAL A 551 -25.74 6.71 -22.15
C VAL A 551 -25.89 7.52 -20.86
N ASP A 552 -25.21 7.14 -19.78
CA ASP A 552 -25.22 7.88 -18.51
C ASP A 552 -24.75 9.32 -18.68
N ILE A 553 -23.74 9.53 -19.52
CA ILE A 553 -23.19 10.84 -19.84
C ILE A 553 -24.20 11.68 -20.63
N LEU A 554 -24.75 11.14 -21.72
CA LEU A 554 -25.73 11.85 -22.55
C LEU A 554 -26.98 12.21 -21.73
N HIS A 555 -27.43 11.28 -20.88
CA HIS A 555 -28.53 11.52 -19.95
C HIS A 555 -28.21 12.70 -19.01
N LYS A 556 -27.00 12.75 -18.43
CA LYS A 556 -26.57 13.88 -17.59
C LYS A 556 -26.60 15.21 -18.36
N PHE A 557 -26.09 15.25 -19.60
CA PHE A 557 -26.15 16.46 -20.44
C PHE A 557 -27.57 16.94 -20.72
N ALA A 558 -28.50 16.00 -20.92
CA ALA A 558 -29.89 16.29 -21.16
C ALA A 558 -30.57 16.86 -19.91
N VAL A 559 -30.33 16.24 -18.75
CA VAL A 559 -30.87 16.67 -17.45
C VAL A 559 -30.33 18.03 -17.02
N THR A 560 -29.08 18.38 -17.34
CA THR A 560 -28.48 19.69 -17.00
C THR A 560 -28.99 20.85 -17.85
N LYS A 561 -29.92 20.60 -18.79
CA LYS A 561 -30.50 21.62 -19.70
C LYS A 561 -29.43 22.45 -20.43
N ASN A 562 -28.36 21.81 -20.88
CA ASN A 562 -27.32 22.52 -21.63
C ASN A 562 -27.91 23.06 -22.96
N ASN A 563 -27.94 24.38 -23.11
CA ASN A 563 -28.53 25.06 -24.27
C ASN A 563 -27.82 24.70 -25.58
N LEU A 564 -26.50 24.54 -25.56
CA LEU A 564 -25.71 24.13 -26.72
C LEU A 564 -26.00 22.68 -27.12
N PHE A 565 -26.16 21.79 -26.14
CA PHE A 565 -26.52 20.40 -26.41
C PHE A 565 -27.88 20.30 -27.12
N ASN A 566 -28.88 21.08 -26.67
CA ASN A 566 -30.19 21.14 -27.31
C ASN A 566 -30.14 21.74 -28.72
N SER A 567 -29.35 22.80 -28.94
CA SER A 567 -29.25 23.43 -30.26
C SER A 567 -28.61 22.51 -31.31
N VAL A 568 -27.70 21.63 -30.89
CA VAL A 568 -27.06 20.63 -31.77
C VAL A 568 -27.96 19.43 -32.04
N LEU A 569 -28.74 18.98 -31.05
CA LEU A 569 -29.65 17.85 -31.21
C LEU A 569 -30.82 18.14 -32.16
N LYS A 570 -31.35 19.37 -32.13
CA LYS A 570 -32.50 19.79 -32.93
C LYS A 570 -32.40 19.42 -34.43
N PRO A 571 -31.35 19.80 -35.18
CA PRO A 571 -31.26 19.46 -36.61
C PRO A 571 -31.07 17.97 -36.90
N LYS A 572 -30.71 17.14 -35.92
CA LYS A 572 -30.48 15.69 -36.07
C LYS A 572 -31.60 14.86 -35.42
N LEU A 573 -32.65 15.48 -34.90
CA LEU A 573 -33.68 14.80 -34.13
C LEU A 573 -34.41 13.73 -34.94
N LEU A 574 -34.79 14.05 -36.18
CA LEU A 574 -35.46 13.13 -37.10
C LEU A 574 -34.64 11.85 -37.35
N SER A 575 -33.34 12.00 -37.62
CA SER A 575 -32.45 10.85 -37.87
C SER A 575 -32.16 10.05 -36.61
N ILE A 576 -32.07 10.71 -35.45
CA ILE A 576 -31.94 10.04 -34.15
C ILE A 576 -33.18 9.20 -33.83
N ILE A 577 -34.39 9.74 -34.04
CA ILE A 577 -35.65 8.99 -33.87
C ILE A 577 -35.71 7.80 -34.82
N GLY A 578 -35.33 7.98 -36.09
CA GLY A 578 -35.21 6.89 -37.04
C GLY A 578 -34.27 5.77 -36.60
N ASN A 579 -33.19 6.09 -35.89
CA ASN A 579 -32.19 5.13 -35.44
C ASN A 579 -32.47 4.52 -34.05
N LEU A 580 -33.20 5.23 -33.18
CA LEU A 580 -33.46 4.84 -31.78
C LEU A 580 -33.91 3.37 -31.57
N PRO A 581 -34.82 2.81 -32.39
CA PRO A 581 -35.21 1.39 -32.28
C PRO A 581 -34.07 0.39 -32.59
N LYS A 582 -33.06 0.80 -33.35
CA LYS A 582 -31.97 -0.05 -33.84
C LYS A 582 -30.74 -0.06 -32.92
N ILE A 583 -30.61 0.94 -32.04
CA ILE A 583 -29.45 1.11 -31.18
C ILE A 583 -29.34 -0.04 -30.15
N MET A 584 -28.17 -0.67 -30.09
CA MET A 584 -27.84 -1.68 -29.10
C MET A 584 -26.90 -1.13 -28.01
N ILE A 585 -27.30 -1.15 -26.74
CA ILE A 585 -26.42 -0.81 -25.63
C ILE A 585 -25.53 -2.02 -25.29
N LYS A 586 -24.22 -1.88 -25.50
CA LYS A 586 -23.16 -2.82 -25.09
C LYS A 586 -23.10 -2.86 -23.55
N ASP A 587 -22.93 -4.07 -23.00
CA ASP A 587 -22.83 -4.34 -21.56
C ASP A 587 -24.07 -3.93 -20.73
N CYS A 588 -25.26 -4.00 -21.32
CA CYS A 588 -26.51 -3.70 -20.63
C CYS A 588 -26.75 -4.68 -19.46
N THR A 589 -26.95 -4.14 -18.27
CA THR A 589 -27.22 -4.94 -17.05
C THR A 589 -28.69 -4.94 -16.67
N SER A 590 -29.48 -4.00 -17.18
CA SER A 590 -30.92 -3.87 -16.89
C SER A 590 -31.66 -3.02 -17.93
N ASN A 591 -32.99 -3.18 -18.03
CA ASN A 591 -33.85 -2.29 -18.84
C ASN A 591 -33.73 -0.81 -18.43
N SER A 592 -33.21 -0.50 -17.23
CA SER A 592 -32.98 0.86 -16.77
C SER A 592 -32.00 1.65 -17.67
N ASP A 593 -31.06 0.98 -18.34
CA ASP A 593 -30.09 1.67 -19.20
C ASP A 593 -30.74 2.17 -20.49
N TYR A 594 -31.66 1.39 -21.07
CA TYR A 594 -32.50 1.83 -22.19
C TYR A 594 -33.48 2.93 -21.76
N HIS A 595 -34.05 2.85 -20.54
CA HIS A 595 -34.90 3.92 -20.02
C HIS A 595 -34.14 5.25 -19.91
N LYS A 596 -32.88 5.25 -19.48
CA LYS A 596 -32.04 6.47 -19.48
C LYS A 596 -31.84 7.04 -20.88
N LEU A 597 -31.57 6.19 -21.87
CA LEU A 597 -31.46 6.61 -23.26
C LEU A 597 -32.77 7.23 -23.78
N LEU A 598 -33.89 6.57 -23.53
CA LEU A 598 -35.21 7.03 -23.99
C LEU A 598 -35.66 8.31 -23.26
N SER A 599 -35.26 8.50 -22.01
CA SER A 599 -35.54 9.73 -21.26
C SER A 599 -34.92 10.99 -21.90
N LEU A 600 -33.95 10.85 -22.82
CA LEU A 600 -33.44 11.99 -23.60
C LEU A 600 -34.57 12.73 -24.33
N LEU A 601 -35.58 12.02 -24.83
CA LEU A 601 -36.74 12.58 -25.54
C LEU A 601 -37.53 13.58 -24.68
N TYR A 602 -37.55 13.39 -23.36
CA TYR A 602 -38.15 14.33 -22.42
C TYR A 602 -37.46 15.70 -22.45
N TRP A 603 -36.13 15.68 -22.39
CA TRP A 603 -35.30 16.86 -22.18
C TRP A 603 -35.02 17.66 -23.46
N ILE A 604 -35.13 17.02 -24.63
CA ILE A 604 -34.95 17.69 -25.94
C ILE A 604 -36.07 18.72 -26.17
N LYS A 605 -35.66 19.98 -26.42
CA LYS A 605 -36.55 21.10 -26.76
C LYS A 605 -35.97 21.99 -27.86
N PRO A 606 -36.77 22.50 -28.83
CA PRO A 606 -38.16 22.15 -29.20
C PRO A 606 -38.24 20.98 -30.22
N TRP A 607 -39.43 20.37 -30.35
CA TRP A 607 -39.71 19.31 -31.33
C TRP A 607 -40.32 19.87 -32.62
N ASP A 608 -39.90 19.36 -33.76
CA ASP A 608 -40.54 19.56 -35.06
C ASP A 608 -41.65 18.52 -35.29
N THR A 609 -42.63 18.87 -36.13
CA THR A 609 -43.80 18.05 -36.45
C THR A 609 -43.43 16.75 -37.16
N GLU A 610 -42.40 16.77 -38.02
CA GLU A 610 -41.93 15.57 -38.73
C GLU A 610 -41.36 14.53 -37.77
N SER A 611 -40.52 14.96 -36.82
CA SER A 611 -39.97 14.11 -35.76
C SER A 611 -41.05 13.51 -34.85
N LEU A 612 -42.10 14.28 -34.51
CA LEU A 612 -43.25 13.78 -33.74
C LEU A 612 -44.03 12.72 -34.51
N ASN A 613 -44.36 12.98 -35.77
CA ASN A 613 -45.10 12.04 -36.63
C ASN A 613 -44.31 10.75 -36.84
N LEU A 614 -42.99 10.84 -37.00
CA LEU A 614 -42.13 9.66 -37.13
C LEU A 614 -42.16 8.80 -35.86
N LEU A 615 -42.03 9.43 -34.68
CA LEU A 615 -42.07 8.72 -33.41
C LEU A 615 -43.44 8.06 -33.17
N GLU A 616 -44.53 8.77 -33.48
CA GLU A 616 -45.88 8.23 -33.39
C GLU A 616 -46.05 6.99 -34.28
N ASN A 617 -45.60 7.07 -35.54
CA ASN A 617 -45.61 5.92 -36.45
C ASN A 617 -44.78 4.75 -35.92
N GLN A 618 -43.60 4.99 -35.35
CA GLN A 618 -42.75 3.93 -34.78
C GLN A 618 -43.38 3.26 -33.55
N LEU A 619 -44.08 4.03 -32.70
CA LEU A 619 -44.82 3.51 -31.55
C LEU A 619 -46.03 2.67 -32.01
N MET A 620 -46.79 3.16 -32.99
CA MET A 620 -47.94 2.42 -33.56
C MET A 620 -47.52 1.13 -34.27
N GLN A 621 -46.35 1.13 -34.91
CA GLN A 621 -45.77 -0.06 -35.57
C GLN A 621 -45.03 -0.99 -34.61
N SER A 622 -45.05 -0.75 -33.29
CA SER A 622 -44.39 -1.58 -32.26
C SER A 622 -42.91 -1.84 -32.53
N GLN A 623 -42.18 -0.84 -33.04
CA GLN A 623 -40.76 -1.01 -33.39
C GLN A 623 -39.81 -1.11 -32.17
N TYR A 624 -40.30 -0.79 -30.97
CA TYR A 624 -39.52 -0.80 -29.72
C TYR A 624 -39.68 -2.10 -28.94
N ARG A 625 -38.58 -2.61 -28.36
CA ARG A 625 -38.56 -3.86 -27.60
C ARG A 625 -39.16 -3.70 -26.19
N GLY A 626 -39.95 -4.68 -25.74
CA GLY A 626 -40.39 -4.78 -24.34
C GLY A 626 -41.28 -3.62 -23.87
N ASP A 627 -40.99 -3.06 -22.70
CA ASP A 627 -41.71 -1.95 -22.08
C ASP A 627 -41.26 -0.56 -22.57
N HIS A 628 -40.26 -0.49 -23.46
CA HIS A 628 -39.67 0.77 -23.94
C HIS A 628 -40.69 1.70 -24.61
N GLY A 629 -41.60 1.16 -25.43
CA GLY A 629 -42.64 1.96 -26.08
C GLY A 629 -43.60 2.61 -25.08
N LYS A 630 -43.98 1.86 -24.04
CA LYS A 630 -44.80 2.37 -22.93
C LYS A 630 -44.04 3.45 -22.14
N TYR A 631 -42.76 3.23 -21.85
CA TYR A 631 -41.92 4.20 -21.17
C TYR A 631 -41.81 5.53 -21.94
N ILE A 632 -41.61 5.48 -23.26
CA ILE A 632 -41.58 6.69 -24.11
C ILE A 632 -42.90 7.45 -24.03
N PHE A 633 -44.03 6.73 -24.14
CA PHE A 633 -45.36 7.32 -24.05
C PHE A 633 -45.59 8.00 -22.70
N ASP A 634 -45.30 7.31 -21.59
CA ASP A 634 -45.42 7.86 -20.24
C ASP A 634 -44.52 9.08 -20.03
N THR A 635 -43.30 9.04 -20.58
CA THR A 635 -42.32 10.13 -20.51
C THR A 635 -42.79 11.38 -21.26
N LEU A 636 -43.36 11.22 -22.46
CA LEU A 636 -43.91 12.33 -23.24
C LEU A 636 -45.21 12.86 -22.64
N ARG A 637 -46.04 12.00 -22.03
CA ARG A 637 -47.24 12.41 -21.29
C ARG A 637 -46.91 13.26 -20.07
N LEU A 638 -45.84 12.92 -19.33
CA LEU A 638 -45.32 13.76 -18.25
C LEU A 638 -44.84 15.12 -18.77
N LYS A 639 -44.29 15.16 -19.99
CA LYS A 639 -43.83 16.40 -20.64
C LYS A 639 -44.97 17.33 -21.03
N SER A 640 -46.11 16.81 -21.49
CA SER A 640 -47.29 17.60 -21.88
C SER A 640 -48.13 18.08 -20.69
N GLY A 641 -47.74 17.78 -19.45
CA GLY A 641 -48.47 18.21 -18.25
C GLY A 641 -49.66 17.32 -17.91
N GLY A 642 -49.67 16.06 -18.34
CA GLY A 642 -50.68 15.07 -17.95
C GLY A 642 -52.02 15.17 -18.68
N ILE A 643 -52.16 16.06 -19.66
CA ILE A 643 -53.39 16.21 -20.46
C ILE A 643 -53.03 16.04 -21.94
N LEU A 644 -53.37 14.87 -22.47
CA LEU A 644 -53.81 14.66 -23.85
C LEU A 644 -55.16 13.97 -23.75
#